data_AF-A0A7Y0UU34-F1
#
_entry.id   AF-A0A7Y0UU34-F1
#
_cell.length_a   1.000
_cell.length_b   1.000
_cell.length_c   1.000
_cell.angle_alpha   90.00
_cell.angle_beta   90.00
_cell.angle_gamma   90.00
#
_symmetry.space_group_name_H-M   'P 1'
#
loop_
_entity.id
_entity.type
_entity.pdbx_description
1 polymer ?
#
loop_
_entity_poly.entity_id
_entity_poly.type
_entity_poly.pdbx_seq_one_letter_code
_entity_poly.pdbx_strand_id
1 'polypeptide(L)'
;MRKKLEIPPQIQNEHQELVAQIEAARADYYDNPDEHGVTRLSDADYDALFVRLQLLEGSYPALVTPDSPTQTVGGGAGGGGRVKRAAAATTEAVGAAHVPENTVAVATTEGFPPHTHAKRMQSIDDVFSTADVDAWWERVEKGLEGKPFTVSAEVKVDGLAMSLTYVDGQLMTGATRGDGRVGEDVTANVRTIKTVPQTLGGTVIPHLVEIRGEVYLPLEDFAQMNAEREANNAAWEAARVAGDKEKLKTLKKMPLFANPRNAATGSLKQKDSIEAAKRPLAFLAHGLGAVQGWPDGVSPMATQEDFYRQLEVWGIPSVRRTPQSLGLRMAGLTTLTQVHAVLAAMTEHRHDFSHQIDGVVLKVDNLAARVLLGSTARAPRWACAYKFPPEEVHTRLLGIEVQVGRTGRVTPFAVMERVLVDGSYVSRATLHNAKEVARKDVRPGDTVVLRKAGDIIPEVLGPVLSLRPRGLPEWVMPEMCPSCGTRLGQEKEGDIDLRCPNQAGCPAQITERLIHVGARGALDIEGLGEEGALALTQPEAGRADVAAALSAGGSCMLENGTEIRVPAGKPLELGAIESLLPPTQEPVLRSEAGLFDLKSKDLRDVFVWREVPGTAGRDWQQVRFFWAKPKRVTAAEAATFGLVAGELGEPVAGKTVETFFNQLAAARSKETWRVLVALSIRHLGPVAARAVARKFPTLAAVAAADVEALSQVEGVGTVIAASVVDWFRVPWHQEIVSAWTQAGLGLGLRDFGVGLASASRGASPGVDSGGIQPDLFSDFGTGHVSGGDVESGQAPHEPANPGGIEASWGQNFPAAKGSAPGMSAQNQSGAWEEPEQTLAGLTLVITGNIPGFTRESAQLAVEDRGGKATSSVSKKTSVVVAGTGAGSKLAKAEALGIPVIPAEEFPALLERGLPAR
;
A
#
# COMPACT_ATOMS: atom_id res chain seq x y z
N MET A 1 40.03 -14.18 -20.06
CA MET A 1 38.69 -14.82 -19.98
C MET A 1 38.31 -14.93 -18.51
N ARG A 2 37.42 -14.06 -18.00
CA ARG A 2 36.85 -14.24 -16.65
C ARG A 2 35.77 -15.32 -16.76
N LYS A 3 35.89 -16.43 -16.02
CA LYS A 3 34.80 -17.42 -15.87
C LYS A 3 33.53 -16.65 -15.48
N LYS A 4 32.43 -16.81 -16.23
CA LYS A 4 31.10 -16.42 -15.74
C LYS A 4 30.91 -17.18 -14.42
N LEU A 5 30.84 -16.49 -13.29
CA LEU A 5 30.38 -17.13 -12.06
C LEU A 5 28.96 -17.62 -12.35
N GLU A 6 28.75 -18.93 -12.34
CA GLU A 6 27.40 -19.48 -12.27
C GLU A 6 26.79 -19.02 -10.94
N ILE A 7 25.63 -18.38 -11.01
CA ILE A 7 24.93 -17.91 -9.82
C ILE A 7 24.28 -19.14 -9.18
N PRO A 8 24.59 -19.46 -7.90
CA PRO A 8 23.97 -20.61 -7.25
C PRO A 8 22.44 -20.45 -7.17
N PRO A 9 21.65 -21.53 -7.34
CA PRO A 9 20.19 -21.47 -7.26
C PRO A 9 19.66 -20.87 -5.96
N GLN A 10 20.37 -21.07 -4.85
CA GLN A 10 20.03 -20.48 -3.54
C GLN A 10 20.11 -18.95 -3.57
N ILE A 11 21.11 -18.40 -4.26
CA ILE A 11 21.32 -16.95 -4.40
C ILE A 11 20.25 -16.33 -5.33
N GLN A 12 19.86 -17.05 -6.39
CA GLN A 12 18.74 -16.63 -7.25
C GLN A 12 17.40 -16.62 -6.51
N ASN A 13 17.13 -17.65 -5.69
CA ASN A 13 15.92 -17.72 -4.89
C ASN A 13 15.88 -16.61 -3.82
N GLU A 14 17.00 -16.38 -3.14
CA GLU A 14 17.12 -15.29 -2.16
C GLU A 14 16.87 -13.92 -2.82
N HIS A 15 17.43 -13.67 -4.01
CA HIS A 15 17.19 -12.45 -4.78
C HIS A 15 15.69 -12.25 -5.09
N GLN A 16 15.01 -13.29 -5.60
CA GLN A 16 13.58 -13.22 -5.91
C GLN A 16 12.72 -13.01 -4.67
N GLU A 17 13.05 -13.67 -3.56
CA GLU A 17 12.34 -13.51 -2.29
C GLU A 17 12.49 -12.10 -1.71
N LEU A 18 13.70 -11.52 -1.75
CA LEU A 18 13.96 -10.15 -1.31
C LEU A 18 13.20 -9.14 -2.18
N VAL A 19 13.27 -9.27 -3.50
CA VAL A 19 12.52 -8.40 -4.44
C VAL A 19 11.02 -8.44 -4.14
N ALA A 20 10.45 -9.64 -3.97
CA ALA A 20 9.03 -9.80 -3.70
C ALA A 20 8.59 -9.20 -2.35
N GLN A 21 9.41 -9.37 -1.30
CA GLN A 21 9.13 -8.78 0.01
C GLN A 21 9.20 -7.25 0.00
N ILE A 22 10.21 -6.69 -0.67
CA ILE A 22 10.40 -5.24 -0.79
C ILE A 22 9.26 -4.59 -1.59
N GLU A 23 8.83 -5.20 -2.69
CA GLU A 23 7.70 -4.70 -3.49
C GLU A 23 6.35 -4.82 -2.76
N ALA A 24 6.13 -5.90 -2.00
CA ALA A 24 4.97 -6.01 -1.14
C ALA A 24 4.94 -4.92 -0.06
N ALA A 25 6.10 -4.63 0.55
CA ALA A 25 6.23 -3.56 1.52
C ALA A 25 5.99 -2.17 0.90
N ARG A 26 6.53 -1.89 -0.31
CA ARG A 26 6.26 -0.65 -1.05
C ARG A 26 4.78 -0.46 -1.34
N ALA A 27 4.10 -1.51 -1.79
CA ALA A 27 2.67 -1.45 -2.09
C ALA A 27 1.81 -1.23 -0.83
N ASP A 28 2.17 -1.84 0.30
CA ASP A 28 1.51 -1.58 1.59
C ASP A 28 1.75 -0.14 2.07
N TYR A 29 2.94 0.41 1.80
CA TYR A 29 3.39 1.71 2.29
C TYR A 29 2.93 2.91 1.45
N TYR A 30 3.13 2.88 0.13
CA TYR A 30 2.86 4.01 -0.76
C TYR A 30 1.44 3.98 -1.35
N ASP A 31 0.97 2.77 -1.73
CA ASP A 31 -0.20 2.62 -2.60
C ASP A 31 -1.46 2.28 -1.80
N ASN A 32 -1.31 1.66 -0.63
CA ASN A 32 -2.42 1.15 0.18
C ASN A 32 -2.40 1.54 1.68
N PRO A 33 -1.99 2.76 2.07
CA PRO A 33 -2.05 3.15 3.48
C PRO A 33 -3.51 3.05 3.94
N ASP A 34 -3.78 2.32 5.03
CA ASP A 34 -5.11 2.34 5.63
C ASP A 34 -5.42 3.74 6.20
N GLU A 35 -6.68 4.02 6.55
CA GLU A 35 -7.08 5.33 7.10
C GLU A 35 -6.44 5.66 8.47
N HIS A 36 -5.70 4.72 9.05
CA HIS A 36 -4.95 4.82 10.31
C HIS A 36 -3.42 4.77 10.08
N GLY A 37 -3.00 4.66 8.81
CA GLY A 37 -1.68 4.48 8.25
C GLY A 37 -0.91 3.22 8.67
N VAL A 38 -1.50 2.13 9.16
CA VAL A 38 -0.71 0.97 9.61
C VAL A 38 -0.04 0.24 8.45
N THR A 39 1.30 0.17 8.45
CA THR A 39 2.11 -0.57 7.47
C THR A 39 2.60 -1.88 8.06
N ARG A 40 2.68 -2.96 7.25
CA ARG A 40 3.06 -4.30 7.73
C ARG A 40 4.57 -4.46 7.99
N LEU A 41 5.40 -3.67 7.30
CA LEU A 41 6.85 -3.68 7.40
C LEU A 41 7.36 -2.30 7.84
N SER A 42 8.41 -2.29 8.66
CA SER A 42 9.07 -1.09 9.14
C SER A 42 9.96 -0.40 8.11
N ASP A 43 10.26 0.88 8.32
CA ASP A 43 11.15 1.64 7.42
C ASP A 43 12.55 1.00 7.41
N ALA A 44 13.11 0.61 8.56
CA ALA A 44 14.44 0.00 8.56
C ALA A 44 14.48 -1.54 8.44
N ASP A 45 13.36 -2.27 8.55
CA ASP A 45 13.25 -3.65 8.05
C ASP A 45 13.21 -3.63 6.53
N TYR A 46 12.44 -2.70 5.96
CA TYR A 46 12.52 -2.40 4.54
C TYR A 46 13.97 -2.08 4.16
N ASP A 47 14.65 -1.20 4.90
CA ASP A 47 16.05 -0.87 4.63
C ASP A 47 16.97 -2.09 4.80
N ALA A 48 16.78 -2.95 5.79
CA ALA A 48 17.59 -4.16 5.98
C ALA A 48 17.42 -5.16 4.82
N LEU A 49 16.18 -5.40 4.38
CA LEU A 49 15.89 -6.18 3.18
C LEU A 49 16.53 -5.53 1.94
N PHE A 50 16.45 -4.21 1.84
CA PHE A 50 16.98 -3.43 0.73
C PHE A 50 18.51 -3.48 0.67
N VAL A 51 19.20 -3.32 1.81
CA VAL A 51 20.65 -3.47 1.96
C VAL A 51 21.07 -4.89 1.61
N ARG A 52 20.32 -5.91 2.08
CA ARG A 52 20.61 -7.31 1.73
C ARG A 52 20.49 -7.52 0.21
N LEU A 53 19.46 -6.96 -0.43
CA LEU A 53 19.30 -7.00 -1.87
C LEU A 53 20.45 -6.29 -2.60
N GLN A 54 20.86 -5.10 -2.15
CA GLN A 54 21.99 -4.35 -2.71
C GLN A 54 23.31 -5.12 -2.60
N LEU A 55 23.59 -5.74 -1.45
CA LEU A 55 24.79 -6.57 -1.24
C LEU A 55 24.80 -7.79 -2.17
N LEU A 56 23.63 -8.43 -2.35
CA LEU A 56 23.46 -9.59 -3.20
C LEU A 56 23.67 -9.23 -4.68
N GLU A 57 23.03 -8.15 -5.15
CA GLU A 57 23.18 -7.63 -6.51
C GLU A 57 24.58 -7.08 -6.79
N GLY A 58 25.23 -6.48 -5.79
CA GLY A 58 26.64 -6.06 -5.88
C GLY A 58 27.60 -7.23 -6.01
N SER A 59 27.34 -8.33 -5.27
CA SER A 59 28.14 -9.56 -5.33
C SER A 59 27.90 -10.37 -6.61
N TYR A 60 26.69 -10.28 -7.18
CA TYR A 60 26.29 -10.97 -8.40
C TYR A 60 25.62 -10.00 -9.40
N PRO A 61 26.40 -9.16 -10.13
CA PRO A 61 25.85 -8.12 -11.00
C PRO A 61 24.92 -8.61 -12.11
N ALA A 62 24.96 -9.90 -12.46
CA ALA A 62 24.07 -10.51 -13.43
C ALA A 62 22.63 -10.70 -12.93
N LEU A 63 22.34 -10.45 -11.64
CA LEU A 63 21.00 -10.46 -11.04
C LEU A 63 20.27 -9.11 -11.16
N VAL A 64 20.97 -8.03 -11.49
CA VAL A 64 20.36 -6.69 -11.59
C VAL A 64 19.42 -6.63 -12.78
N THR A 65 18.14 -6.35 -12.53
CA THR A 65 17.11 -6.12 -13.55
C THR A 65 16.61 -4.68 -13.53
N PRO A 66 16.12 -4.13 -14.66
CA PRO A 66 15.56 -2.76 -14.70
C PRO A 66 14.40 -2.53 -13.71
N ASP A 67 13.62 -3.58 -13.44
CA ASP A 67 12.48 -3.52 -12.52
C ASP A 67 12.86 -3.88 -11.07
N SER A 68 14.14 -4.13 -10.77
CA SER A 68 14.57 -4.42 -9.40
C SER A 68 14.30 -3.22 -8.48
N PRO A 69 13.89 -3.42 -7.22
CA PRO A 69 13.71 -2.34 -6.26
C PRO A 69 14.92 -1.42 -6.10
N THR A 70 16.13 -1.93 -6.34
CA THR A 70 17.39 -1.15 -6.32
C THR A 70 17.50 -0.16 -7.48
N GLN A 71 16.70 -0.35 -8.53
CA GLN A 71 16.67 0.49 -9.74
C GLN A 71 15.40 1.38 -9.81
N THR A 72 14.39 1.12 -9.00
CA THR A 72 13.08 1.81 -9.00
C THR A 72 12.84 2.62 -7.71
N VAL A 73 11.84 3.51 -7.71
CA VAL A 73 11.52 4.43 -6.60
C VAL A 73 10.03 4.34 -6.26
N GLY A 74 9.68 4.34 -4.97
CA GLY A 74 8.30 4.45 -4.50
C GLY A 74 7.38 3.25 -4.81
N GLY A 75 6.07 3.49 -4.88
CA GLY A 75 5.02 2.52 -5.23
C GLY A 75 4.25 2.97 -6.48
N GLY A 76 3.39 2.11 -7.04
CA GLY A 76 2.69 2.39 -8.29
C GLY A 76 1.59 3.44 -8.11
N ALA A 77 1.63 4.53 -8.89
CA ALA A 77 0.47 5.41 -9.02
C ALA A 77 -0.76 4.57 -9.42
N GLY A 78 -1.92 4.85 -8.81
CA GLY A 78 -3.19 4.10 -8.96
C GLY A 78 -3.80 4.03 -10.37
N GLY A 79 -3.00 3.88 -11.42
CA GLY A 79 -3.37 3.62 -12.80
C GLY A 79 -3.84 2.18 -13.02
N GLY A 80 -4.85 1.74 -12.27
CA GLY A 80 -5.62 0.54 -12.58
C GLY A 80 -6.75 0.78 -13.59
N GLY A 81 -6.89 2.00 -14.13
CA GLY A 81 -7.88 2.34 -15.14
C GLY A 81 -7.34 2.09 -16.55
N ARG A 82 -7.95 1.15 -17.29
CA ARG A 82 -7.70 0.94 -18.72
C ARG A 82 -7.79 2.29 -19.46
N VAL A 83 -6.67 2.77 -20.00
CA VAL A 83 -6.71 3.70 -21.13
C VAL A 83 -7.27 2.90 -22.31
N LYS A 84 -8.55 3.07 -22.62
CA LYS A 84 -9.09 2.63 -23.91
C LYS A 84 -8.34 3.44 -24.98
N ARG A 85 -7.35 2.83 -25.64
CA ARG A 85 -6.90 3.31 -26.94
C ARG A 85 -8.11 3.22 -27.88
N ALA A 86 -8.71 4.37 -28.19
CA ALA A 86 -9.69 4.45 -29.25
C ALA A 86 -8.97 4.07 -30.55
N ALA A 87 -9.41 2.98 -31.18
CA ALA A 87 -8.96 2.60 -32.50
C ALA A 87 -9.36 3.70 -33.49
N ALA A 88 -8.39 4.13 -34.30
CA ALA A 88 -8.63 5.00 -35.45
C ALA A 88 -9.68 4.35 -36.36
N ALA A 89 -10.81 5.04 -36.52
CA ALA A 89 -11.80 4.74 -37.55
C ALA A 89 -11.98 6.00 -38.42
N THR A 90 -12.03 5.73 -39.71
CA THR A 90 -11.97 6.62 -40.86
C THR A 90 -13.12 7.64 -40.95
N THR A 91 -12.78 8.77 -41.57
CA THR A 91 -13.62 9.84 -42.14
C THR A 91 -15.06 9.48 -42.53
N GLU A 92 -16.02 10.27 -42.07
CA GLU A 92 -17.08 10.87 -42.90
C GLU A 92 -17.76 12.04 -42.16
N ALA A 93 -18.08 13.11 -42.89
CA ALA A 93 -18.57 14.39 -42.38
C ALA A 93 -20.09 14.51 -42.56
N VAL A 94 -20.84 14.80 -41.49
CA VAL A 94 -22.19 15.42 -41.56
C VAL A 94 -22.51 16.21 -40.29
N GLY A 95 -22.86 17.50 -40.45
CA GLY A 95 -23.99 18.15 -39.77
C GLY A 95 -23.84 18.63 -38.33
N ALA A 96 -23.69 19.95 -38.16
CA ALA A 96 -23.84 20.65 -36.88
C ALA A 96 -25.30 20.64 -36.39
N ALA A 97 -25.53 20.22 -35.14
CA ALA A 97 -26.73 20.51 -34.37
C ALA A 97 -26.41 20.58 -32.86
N HIS A 98 -27.01 21.58 -32.20
CA HIS A 98 -26.95 21.94 -30.79
C HIS A 98 -26.96 20.76 -29.80
N VAL A 99 -26.06 20.78 -28.81
CA VAL A 99 -26.17 20.01 -27.56
C VAL A 99 -26.05 20.98 -26.37
N PRO A 100 -26.93 20.91 -25.36
CA PRO A 100 -26.98 21.88 -24.26
C PRO A 100 -25.79 21.77 -23.30
N GLU A 101 -25.41 22.90 -22.71
CA GLU A 101 -24.58 22.97 -21.51
C GLU A 101 -25.23 22.19 -20.34
N ASN A 102 -24.37 21.67 -19.44
CA ASN A 102 -24.67 20.88 -18.24
C ASN A 102 -25.07 19.41 -18.43
N THR A 103 -24.05 18.56 -18.59
CA THR A 103 -24.00 17.28 -17.85
C THR A 103 -22.54 16.80 -17.77
N VAL A 104 -21.87 17.12 -16.66
CA VAL A 104 -20.59 16.50 -16.33
C VAL A 104 -20.89 15.05 -15.94
N ALA A 105 -20.57 14.11 -16.83
CA ALA A 105 -20.62 12.69 -16.52
C ALA A 105 -19.56 12.40 -15.44
N VAL A 106 -20.02 12.15 -14.21
CA VAL A 106 -19.18 11.71 -13.09
C VAL A 106 -18.70 10.30 -13.40
N ALA A 107 -17.50 10.19 -13.96
CA ALA A 107 -16.75 8.95 -13.96
C ALA A 107 -16.18 8.75 -12.54
N THR A 108 -16.73 7.80 -11.78
CA THR A 108 -16.21 7.40 -10.48
C THR A 108 -14.90 6.63 -10.67
N THR A 109 -13.76 7.33 -10.68
CA THR A 109 -12.45 6.72 -10.45
C THR A 109 -12.26 6.53 -8.94
N GLU A 110 -11.99 5.30 -8.51
CA GLU A 110 -11.53 5.02 -7.15
C GLU A 110 -10.12 5.59 -6.96
N GLY A 111 -9.98 6.86 -6.54
CA GLY A 111 -8.68 7.46 -6.16
C GLY A 111 -8.47 8.91 -6.62
N PHE A 112 -7.34 9.49 -6.22
CA PHE A 112 -6.87 10.80 -6.69
C PHE A 112 -6.35 10.72 -8.14
N PRO A 113 -6.46 11.79 -8.95
CA PRO A 113 -5.92 11.80 -10.30
C PRO A 113 -4.40 11.58 -10.33
N PRO A 114 -3.83 10.87 -11.33
CA PRO A 114 -2.38 10.76 -11.47
C PRO A 114 -1.76 12.09 -11.94
N HIS A 115 -0.58 12.42 -11.43
CA HIS A 115 0.21 13.60 -11.82
C HIS A 115 1.61 13.20 -12.27
N THR A 116 2.05 13.63 -13.44
CA THR A 116 3.42 13.36 -13.93
C THR A 116 4.35 14.49 -13.54
N HIS A 117 5.40 14.18 -12.77
CA HIS A 117 6.38 15.16 -12.32
C HIS A 117 7.26 15.64 -13.48
N ALA A 118 7.51 16.95 -13.60
CA ALA A 118 8.32 17.50 -14.70
C ALA A 118 9.78 17.06 -14.61
N LYS A 119 10.26 16.83 -13.38
CA LYS A 119 11.52 16.12 -13.11
C LYS A 119 11.23 14.92 -12.22
N ARG A 120 11.92 13.81 -12.44
CA ARG A 120 11.73 12.62 -11.59
C ARG A 120 12.04 12.92 -10.11
N MET A 121 11.18 12.48 -9.20
CA MET A 121 11.46 12.40 -7.76
C MET A 121 12.23 11.11 -7.47
N GLN A 122 13.47 11.25 -7.03
CA GLN A 122 14.36 10.15 -6.70
C GLN A 122 14.26 9.78 -5.21
N SER A 123 14.76 8.58 -4.87
CA SER A 123 15.07 8.24 -3.47
C SER A 123 16.45 8.79 -3.10
N ILE A 124 16.80 8.70 -1.83
CA ILE A 124 18.17 8.86 -1.35
C ILE A 124 18.68 7.47 -0.94
N ASP A 125 19.99 7.22 -1.08
CA ASP A 125 20.61 6.00 -0.59
C ASP A 125 20.94 6.13 0.90
N ASP A 126 20.57 5.11 1.67
CA ASP A 126 20.75 5.08 3.12
C ASP A 126 22.15 4.60 3.51
N VAL A 127 22.66 5.15 4.60
CA VAL A 127 23.92 4.79 5.26
C VAL A 127 23.67 4.65 6.76
N PHE A 128 24.29 3.67 7.42
CA PHE A 128 23.94 3.27 8.80
C PHE A 128 25.09 3.48 9.78
N SER A 129 26.24 3.93 9.31
CA SER A 129 27.42 4.18 10.12
C SER A 129 28.22 5.36 9.58
N THR A 130 29.06 5.95 10.44
CA THR A 130 30.02 6.99 10.01
C THR A 130 31.02 6.46 8.98
N ALA A 131 31.39 5.18 9.05
CA ALA A 131 32.24 4.55 8.04
C ALA A 131 31.57 4.49 6.65
N ASP A 132 30.24 4.29 6.59
CA ASP A 132 29.50 4.34 5.33
C ASP A 132 29.44 5.76 4.75
N VAL A 133 29.36 6.77 5.63
CA VAL A 133 29.45 8.19 5.27
C VAL A 133 30.85 8.52 4.73
N ASP A 134 31.91 8.05 5.37
CA ASP A 134 33.29 8.18 4.89
C ASP A 134 33.43 7.58 3.48
N ALA A 135 32.89 6.37 3.28
CA ALA A 135 32.91 5.72 1.97
C ALA A 135 32.09 6.48 0.91
N TRP A 136 30.98 7.14 1.30
CA TRP A 136 30.23 8.02 0.40
C TRP A 136 31.05 9.27 0.04
N TRP A 137 31.71 9.90 1.02
CA TRP A 137 32.57 11.07 0.81
C TRP A 137 33.69 10.77 -0.19
N GLU A 138 34.39 9.65 -0.03
CA GLU A 138 35.44 9.21 -0.96
C GLU A 138 34.92 9.03 -2.38
N ARG A 139 33.70 8.49 -2.55
CA ARG A 139 33.07 8.34 -3.87
C ARG A 139 32.76 9.69 -4.51
N VAL A 140 32.31 10.67 -3.71
CA VAL A 140 32.07 12.04 -4.17
C VAL A 140 33.38 12.71 -4.57
N GLU A 141 34.41 12.63 -3.74
CA GLU A 141 35.73 13.20 -4.04
C GLU A 141 36.31 12.64 -5.34
N LYS A 142 36.23 11.32 -5.51
CA LYS A 142 36.64 10.66 -6.76
C LYS A 142 35.80 11.10 -7.96
N GLY A 143 34.49 11.23 -7.79
CA GLY A 143 33.57 11.67 -8.85
C GLY A 143 33.79 13.12 -9.27
N LEU A 144 34.37 13.95 -8.40
CA LEU A 144 34.76 15.33 -8.66
C LEU A 144 36.26 15.48 -9.00
N GLU A 145 36.97 14.37 -9.21
CA GLU A 145 38.39 14.34 -9.58
C GLU A 145 39.29 15.05 -8.53
N GLY A 146 38.93 14.96 -7.25
CA GLY A 146 39.67 15.58 -6.15
C GLY A 146 39.47 17.10 -6.04
N LYS A 147 38.54 17.70 -6.80
CA LYS A 147 38.18 19.11 -6.63
C LYS A 147 37.54 19.34 -5.26
N PRO A 148 37.90 20.41 -4.54
CA PRO A 148 37.25 20.74 -3.27
C PRO A 148 35.75 20.90 -3.43
N PHE A 149 34.99 20.37 -2.46
CA PHE A 149 33.54 20.52 -2.39
C PHE A 149 33.11 20.78 -0.95
N THR A 150 31.90 21.31 -0.79
CA THR A 150 31.26 21.51 0.50
C THR A 150 30.01 20.63 0.59
N VAL A 151 29.65 20.26 1.82
CA VAL A 151 28.45 19.49 2.14
C VAL A 151 27.50 20.34 2.99
N SER A 152 26.21 20.21 2.71
CA SER A 152 25.13 20.66 3.58
C SER A 152 24.46 19.44 4.21
N ALA A 153 24.22 19.52 5.52
CA ALA A 153 23.44 18.58 6.29
C ALA A 153 22.04 19.16 6.54
N GLU A 154 21.05 18.28 6.61
CA GLU A 154 19.68 18.63 6.93
C GLU A 154 19.00 17.48 7.68
N VAL A 155 17.94 17.77 8.44
CA VAL A 155 17.17 16.72 9.09
C VAL A 155 16.43 15.88 8.05
N LYS A 156 16.40 14.57 8.26
CA LYS A 156 15.53 13.67 7.51
C LYS A 156 14.18 13.62 8.23
N VAL A 157 13.22 14.40 7.72
CA VAL A 157 11.87 14.48 8.29
C VAL A 157 11.15 13.16 8.05
N ASP A 158 10.54 12.62 9.09
CA ASP A 158 9.71 11.41 8.98
C ASP A 158 8.27 11.80 8.59
N GLY A 159 8.02 11.87 7.28
CA GLY A 159 6.74 12.33 6.73
C GLY A 159 6.41 11.73 5.36
N LEU A 160 5.62 12.45 4.57
CA LEU A 160 5.23 12.07 3.22
C LEU A 160 5.80 13.05 2.18
N ALA A 161 6.65 12.53 1.29
CA ALA A 161 7.25 13.30 0.21
C ALA A 161 6.20 13.94 -0.70
N MET A 162 6.39 15.22 -0.96
CA MET A 162 5.47 16.10 -1.67
C MET A 162 6.22 16.98 -2.67
N SER A 163 5.63 17.16 -3.85
CA SER A 163 6.07 18.12 -4.86
C SER A 163 5.02 19.22 -5.02
N LEU A 164 5.44 20.47 -4.84
CA LEU A 164 4.60 21.66 -5.00
C LEU A 164 5.04 22.41 -6.26
N THR A 165 4.18 22.44 -7.27
CA THR A 165 4.43 23.16 -8.52
C THR A 165 3.80 24.53 -8.46
N TYR A 166 4.63 25.56 -8.55
CA TYR A 166 4.23 26.95 -8.67
C TYR A 166 4.45 27.44 -10.10
N VAL A 167 3.45 28.13 -10.66
CA VAL A 167 3.54 28.81 -11.95
C VAL A 167 3.28 30.29 -11.73
N ASP A 168 4.21 31.14 -12.16
CA ASP A 168 4.20 32.59 -11.91
C ASP A 168 3.93 32.93 -10.43
N GLY A 169 4.52 32.11 -9.55
CA GLY A 169 4.37 32.22 -8.09
C GLY A 169 3.06 31.71 -7.53
N GLN A 170 2.11 31.21 -8.32
CA GLN A 170 0.83 30.65 -7.86
C GLN A 170 0.91 29.13 -7.71
N LEU A 171 0.39 28.57 -6.60
CA LEU A 171 0.34 27.14 -6.37
C LEU A 171 -0.66 26.47 -7.34
N MET A 172 -0.12 25.75 -8.33
CA MET A 172 -0.91 25.06 -9.33
C MET A 172 -1.19 23.61 -8.95
N THR A 173 -0.19 22.92 -8.43
CA THR A 173 -0.31 21.48 -8.13
C THR A 173 0.46 21.10 -6.88
N GLY A 174 -0.14 20.25 -6.05
CA GLY A 174 0.52 19.50 -4.99
C GLY A 174 0.38 18.01 -5.27
N ALA A 175 1.50 17.31 -5.49
CA ALA A 175 1.50 15.90 -5.89
C ALA A 175 2.37 15.03 -4.96
N THR A 176 1.87 13.85 -4.61
CA THR A 176 2.65 12.83 -3.89
C THR A 176 3.76 12.28 -4.78
N ARG A 177 4.73 11.57 -4.20
CA ARG A 177 5.85 11.01 -4.96
C ARG A 177 5.42 9.92 -5.97
N GLY A 178 4.52 9.03 -5.58
CA GLY A 178 4.19 7.80 -6.31
C GLY A 178 5.45 7.00 -6.69
N ASP A 179 5.61 6.63 -7.96
CA ASP A 179 6.76 5.84 -8.47
C ASP A 179 8.01 6.70 -8.79
N GLY A 180 7.93 7.98 -8.41
CA GLY A 180 8.92 9.00 -8.70
C GLY A 180 8.75 9.69 -10.04
N ARG A 181 8.04 9.09 -11.02
CA ARG A 181 7.64 9.75 -12.28
C ARG A 181 6.20 10.22 -12.23
N VAL A 182 5.30 9.37 -11.74
CA VAL A 182 3.88 9.65 -11.60
C VAL A 182 3.50 9.54 -10.13
N GLY A 183 2.95 10.61 -9.59
CA GLY A 183 2.34 10.73 -8.27
C GLY A 183 0.82 10.82 -8.32
N GLU A 184 0.22 11.12 -7.18
CA GLU A 184 -1.21 11.45 -7.05
C GLU A 184 -1.37 12.96 -6.83
N ASP A 185 -2.29 13.58 -7.57
CA ASP A 185 -2.68 14.98 -7.37
C ASP A 185 -3.57 15.10 -6.12
N VAL A 186 -3.00 15.73 -5.09
CA VAL A 186 -3.66 15.99 -3.81
C VAL A 186 -3.76 17.50 -3.54
N THR A 187 -3.81 18.30 -4.60
CA THR A 187 -3.77 19.77 -4.53
C THR A 187 -4.82 20.33 -3.58
N ALA A 188 -6.06 19.82 -3.62
CA ALA A 188 -7.14 20.27 -2.76
C ALA A 188 -6.80 20.15 -1.26
N ASN A 189 -6.11 19.09 -0.86
CA ASN A 189 -5.71 18.83 0.53
C ASN A 189 -4.44 19.59 0.89
N VAL A 190 -3.49 19.72 -0.04
CA VAL A 190 -2.30 20.56 0.16
C VAL A 190 -2.67 22.02 0.42
N ARG A 191 -3.74 22.53 -0.22
CA ARG A 191 -4.23 23.90 0.01
C ARG A 191 -4.73 24.16 1.43
N THR A 192 -5.02 23.12 2.20
CA THR A 192 -5.45 23.26 3.60
C THR A 192 -4.27 23.34 4.58
N ILE A 193 -3.05 23.06 4.12
CA ILE A 193 -1.83 23.08 4.94
C ILE A 193 -1.38 24.53 5.14
N LYS A 194 -1.49 25.03 6.37
CA LYS A 194 -1.21 26.45 6.71
C LYS A 194 0.20 26.93 6.35
N THR A 195 1.17 26.02 6.37
CA THR A 195 2.58 26.30 6.08
C THR A 195 2.89 26.32 4.58
N VAL A 196 1.95 25.94 3.72
CA VAL A 196 2.09 26.00 2.26
C VAL A 196 1.47 27.30 1.74
N PRO A 197 2.27 28.27 1.26
CA PRO A 197 1.73 29.50 0.70
C PRO A 197 1.03 29.23 -0.63
N GLN A 198 -0.15 29.81 -0.82
CA GLN A 198 -0.87 29.76 -2.10
C GLN A 198 -0.17 30.60 -3.19
N THR A 199 0.54 31.65 -2.77
CA THR A 199 1.32 32.52 -3.63
C THR A 199 2.70 32.73 -2.99
N LEU A 200 3.77 32.54 -3.76
CA LEU A 200 5.14 32.79 -3.31
C LEU A 200 5.37 34.28 -3.03
N GLY A 201 6.07 34.58 -1.94
CA GLY A 201 6.52 35.95 -1.62
C GLY A 201 7.69 36.42 -2.49
N GLY A 202 7.99 37.72 -2.49
CA GLY A 202 9.14 38.31 -3.18
C GLY A 202 8.89 38.70 -4.64
N THR A 203 9.92 39.27 -5.29
CA THR A 203 9.83 39.80 -6.67
C THR A 203 10.58 38.96 -7.70
N VAL A 204 11.50 38.10 -7.26
CA VAL A 204 12.28 37.20 -8.14
C VAL A 204 11.68 35.81 -8.04
N ILE A 205 10.77 35.51 -8.96
CA ILE A 205 10.04 34.24 -9.02
C ILE A 205 10.17 33.72 -10.47
N PRO A 206 10.64 32.47 -10.68
CA PRO A 206 10.67 31.88 -12.00
C PRO A 206 9.25 31.61 -12.51
N HIS A 207 9.07 31.59 -13.83
CA HIS A 207 7.79 31.20 -14.44
C HIS A 207 7.29 29.85 -13.92
N LEU A 208 8.19 28.88 -13.73
CA LEU A 208 7.88 27.60 -13.12
C LEU A 208 8.92 27.22 -12.07
N VAL A 209 8.44 26.76 -10.91
CA VAL A 209 9.29 26.10 -9.89
C VAL A 209 8.55 24.95 -9.22
N GLU A 210 9.18 23.78 -9.20
CA GLU A 210 8.80 22.66 -8.35
C GLU A 210 9.61 22.69 -7.04
N ILE A 211 8.91 22.80 -5.92
CA ILE A 211 9.48 22.78 -4.57
C ILE A 211 9.14 21.45 -3.92
N ARG A 212 10.17 20.72 -3.49
CA ARG A 212 10.03 19.39 -2.89
C ARG A 212 10.27 19.46 -1.40
N GLY A 213 9.45 18.74 -0.67
CA GLY A 213 9.48 18.72 0.78
C GLY A 213 8.74 17.54 1.35
N GLU A 214 8.61 17.55 2.67
CA GLU A 214 7.91 16.53 3.41
C GLU A 214 6.69 17.14 4.09
N VAL A 215 5.52 16.52 3.90
CA VAL A 215 4.33 16.78 4.71
C VAL A 215 4.42 15.92 5.96
N TYR A 216 4.24 16.51 7.14
CA TYR A 216 4.31 15.80 8.42
C TYR A 216 3.22 16.27 9.37
N LEU A 217 3.03 15.53 10.47
CA LEU A 217 2.15 15.88 11.57
C LEU A 217 3.00 16.21 12.80
N PRO A 218 2.90 17.42 13.39
CA PRO A 218 3.65 17.75 14.59
C PRO A 218 3.31 16.82 15.77
N LEU A 219 4.30 16.57 16.64
CA LEU A 219 4.19 15.61 17.74
C LEU A 219 3.12 15.99 18.77
N GLU A 220 3.04 17.28 19.13
CA GLU A 220 2.04 17.78 20.07
C GLU A 220 0.63 17.60 19.52
N ASP A 221 0.43 17.95 18.25
CA ASP A 221 -0.84 17.78 17.55
C ASP A 221 -1.23 16.30 17.42
N PHE A 222 -0.27 15.42 17.10
CA PHE A 222 -0.48 13.98 17.06
C PHE A 222 -0.91 13.43 18.43
N ALA A 223 -0.22 13.84 19.50
CA ALA A 223 -0.55 13.44 20.86
C ALA A 223 -1.95 13.92 21.26
N GLN A 224 -2.30 15.16 20.90
CA GLN A 224 -3.65 15.69 21.13
C GLN A 224 -4.71 14.88 20.37
N MET A 225 -4.49 14.59 19.09
CA MET A 225 -5.43 13.80 18.28
C MET A 225 -5.65 12.40 18.86
N ASN A 226 -4.60 11.75 19.37
CA ASN A 226 -4.74 10.46 20.04
C ASN A 226 -5.45 10.60 21.40
N ALA A 227 -5.15 11.64 22.19
CA ALA A 227 -5.85 11.91 23.45
C ALA A 227 -7.36 12.17 23.24
N GLU A 228 -7.74 12.90 22.18
CA GLU A 228 -9.14 13.12 21.80
C GLU A 228 -9.83 11.80 21.43
N ARG A 229 -9.14 10.90 20.70
CA ARG A 229 -9.65 9.57 20.37
C ARG A 229 -9.77 8.68 21.59
N GLU A 230 -8.80 8.71 22.50
CA GLU A 230 -8.86 7.99 23.78
C GLU A 230 -10.03 8.47 24.63
N ALA A 231 -10.22 9.78 24.76
CA ALA A 231 -11.34 10.37 25.48
C ALA A 231 -12.68 10.00 24.84
N ASN A 232 -12.79 10.07 23.51
CA ASN A 232 -13.95 9.60 22.77
C ASN A 232 -14.20 8.10 22.99
N ASN A 233 -13.17 7.27 22.97
CA ASN A 233 -13.28 5.83 23.20
C ASN A 233 -13.71 5.50 24.63
N ALA A 234 -13.18 6.23 25.61
CA ALA A 234 -13.58 6.10 27.01
C ALA A 234 -15.04 6.53 27.20
N ALA A 235 -15.46 7.64 26.56
CA ALA A 235 -16.86 8.08 26.57
C ALA A 235 -17.79 7.09 25.86
N TRP A 236 -17.33 6.52 24.74
CA TRP A 236 -18.05 5.47 24.00
C TRP A 236 -18.22 4.22 24.86
N GLU A 237 -17.16 3.79 25.55
CA GLU A 237 -17.18 2.64 26.45
C GLU A 237 -18.09 2.90 27.66
N ALA A 238 -18.03 4.08 28.26
CA ALA A 238 -18.93 4.48 29.34
C ALA A 238 -20.40 4.51 28.89
N ALA A 239 -20.68 5.04 27.70
CA ALA A 239 -22.03 5.02 27.12
C ALA A 239 -22.49 3.59 26.81
N ARG A 240 -21.58 2.71 26.35
CA ARG A 240 -21.83 1.29 26.11
C ARG A 240 -22.21 0.56 27.41
N VAL A 241 -21.43 0.77 28.47
CA VAL A 241 -21.67 0.18 29.80
C VAL A 241 -22.97 0.71 30.42
N ALA A 242 -23.24 2.01 30.29
CA ALA A 242 -24.47 2.64 30.77
C ALA A 242 -25.71 2.33 29.93
N GLY A 243 -25.55 1.72 28.74
CA GLY A 243 -26.65 1.47 27.81
C GLY A 243 -27.25 2.73 27.17
N ASP A 244 -26.49 3.83 27.13
CA ASP A 244 -26.92 5.13 26.60
C ASP A 244 -26.92 5.13 25.06
N LYS A 245 -28.04 4.67 24.49
CA LYS A 245 -28.23 4.51 23.04
C LYS A 245 -28.13 5.82 22.26
N GLU A 246 -28.43 6.97 22.86
CA GLU A 246 -28.32 8.26 22.16
C GLU A 246 -26.86 8.68 22.00
N LYS A 247 -26.05 8.52 23.04
CA LYS A 247 -24.60 8.76 22.92
C LYS A 247 -23.91 7.78 21.98
N LEU A 248 -24.34 6.52 21.93
CA LEU A 248 -23.77 5.52 21.01
C LEU A 248 -24.12 5.74 19.53
N LYS A 249 -25.08 6.61 19.21
CA LYS A 249 -25.34 7.03 17.82
C LYS A 249 -24.31 8.05 17.33
N THR A 250 -23.79 8.89 18.23
CA THR A 250 -22.87 9.98 17.91
C THR A 250 -21.42 9.62 18.16
N LEU A 251 -21.14 8.89 19.24
CA LEU A 251 -19.81 8.36 19.55
C LEU A 251 -19.57 7.08 18.75
N LYS A 252 -18.36 6.93 18.21
CA LYS A 252 -17.88 5.69 17.60
C LYS A 252 -16.57 5.30 18.24
N LYS A 253 -16.33 4.01 18.46
CA LYS A 253 -15.00 3.55 18.84
C LYS A 253 -14.04 3.76 17.67
N MET A 254 -12.95 4.48 17.92
CA MET A 254 -11.97 4.87 16.91
C MET A 254 -10.61 4.28 17.27
N PRO A 255 -9.90 3.61 16.35
CA PRO A 255 -8.54 3.20 16.62
C PRO A 255 -7.63 4.44 16.76
N LEU A 256 -6.59 4.29 17.58
CA LEU A 256 -5.56 5.30 17.73
C LEU A 256 -4.63 5.27 16.52
N PHE A 257 -4.00 6.40 16.21
CA PHE A 257 -2.96 6.44 15.21
C PHE A 257 -1.68 5.81 15.73
N ALA A 258 -1.05 4.98 14.90
CA ALA A 258 0.13 4.21 15.30
C ALA A 258 1.41 5.06 15.41
N ASN A 259 1.64 5.97 14.46
CA ASN A 259 2.73 6.94 14.48
C ASN A 259 2.37 8.22 13.69
N PRO A 260 3.10 9.33 13.89
CA PRO A 260 2.88 10.59 13.19
C PRO A 260 2.92 10.51 11.66
N ARG A 261 3.84 9.73 11.07
CA ARG A 261 3.98 9.59 9.60
C ARG A 261 2.74 8.98 8.95
N ASN A 262 2.26 7.90 9.55
CA ASN A 262 1.10 7.14 9.14
C ASN A 262 -0.18 7.97 9.32
N ALA A 263 -0.27 8.68 10.45
CA ALA A 263 -1.30 9.67 10.67
C ALA A 263 -1.27 10.76 9.60
N ALA A 264 -0.10 11.31 9.26
CA ALA A 264 0.04 12.34 8.23
C ALA A 264 -0.41 11.86 6.84
N THR A 265 -0.02 10.64 6.45
CA THR A 265 -0.40 10.03 5.17
C THR A 265 -1.92 9.84 5.07
N GLY A 266 -2.54 9.21 6.08
CA GLY A 266 -3.99 9.05 6.14
C GLY A 266 -4.72 10.38 6.18
N SER A 267 -4.13 11.41 6.79
CA SER A 267 -4.65 12.77 6.88
C SER A 267 -4.61 13.53 5.57
N LEU A 268 -3.54 13.35 4.79
CA LEU A 268 -3.41 13.99 3.51
C LEU A 268 -4.26 13.30 2.44
N LYS A 269 -4.42 11.97 2.48
CA LYS A 269 -5.18 11.22 1.48
C LYS A 269 -6.69 11.12 1.79
N GLN A 270 -7.28 12.19 2.32
CA GLN A 270 -8.74 12.26 2.54
C GLN A 270 -9.45 12.67 1.25
N LYS A 271 -10.50 11.94 0.86
CA LYS A 271 -11.30 12.28 -0.34
C LYS A 271 -11.98 13.65 -0.23
N ASP A 272 -12.35 14.03 1.00
CA ASP A 272 -12.91 15.34 1.31
C ASP A 272 -11.82 16.22 1.94
N SER A 273 -11.49 17.34 1.29
CA SER A 273 -10.50 18.30 1.78
C SER A 273 -10.93 18.97 3.09
N ILE A 274 -12.23 19.00 3.41
CA ILE A 274 -12.71 19.51 4.71
C ILE A 274 -12.21 18.62 5.85
N GLU A 275 -12.15 17.30 5.64
CA GLU A 275 -11.60 16.37 6.63
C GLU A 275 -10.07 16.46 6.72
N ALA A 276 -9.38 16.75 5.61
CA ALA A 276 -7.95 17.07 5.63
C ALA A 276 -7.67 18.37 6.40
N ALA A 277 -8.49 19.40 6.22
CA ALA A 277 -8.33 20.71 6.86
C ALA A 277 -8.47 20.69 8.38
N LYS A 278 -9.21 19.72 8.94
CA LYS A 278 -9.33 19.52 10.39
C LYS A 278 -8.04 19.01 11.02
N ARG A 279 -7.12 18.49 10.21
CA ARG A 279 -5.88 17.86 10.69
C ARG A 279 -4.72 18.84 10.52
N PRO A 280 -3.94 19.11 11.57
CA PRO A 280 -2.91 20.15 11.57
C PRO A 280 -1.63 19.69 10.86
N LEU A 281 -1.73 19.36 9.58
CA LEU A 281 -0.59 19.03 8.74
C LEU A 281 0.32 20.25 8.58
N ALA A 282 1.62 19.98 8.45
CA ALA A 282 2.65 20.97 8.15
C ALA A 282 3.58 20.48 7.04
N PHE A 283 4.30 21.40 6.41
CA PHE A 283 5.22 21.14 5.30
C PHE A 283 6.59 21.78 5.55
N LEU A 284 7.65 21.04 5.25
CA LEU A 284 9.04 21.53 5.25
C LEU A 284 9.70 21.22 3.92
N ALA A 285 10.16 22.26 3.22
CA ALA A 285 10.91 22.10 1.98
C ALA A 285 12.37 21.69 2.21
N HIS A 286 12.87 20.79 1.36
CA HIS A 286 14.25 20.31 1.38
C HIS A 286 14.87 20.19 -0.03
N GLY A 287 14.10 20.29 -1.10
CA GLY A 287 14.58 20.01 -2.44
C GLY A 287 13.94 20.85 -3.53
N LEU A 288 14.60 20.86 -4.68
CA LEU A 288 14.19 21.59 -5.87
C LEU A 288 13.97 20.59 -7.02
N GLY A 289 12.85 20.71 -7.71
CA GLY A 289 12.51 19.95 -8.90
C GLY A 289 12.86 20.70 -10.18
N ALA A 290 11.91 20.76 -11.12
CA ALA A 290 12.04 21.59 -12.33
C ALA A 290 12.00 23.09 -11.99
N VAL A 291 12.81 23.89 -12.69
CA VAL A 291 12.79 25.36 -12.63
C VAL A 291 12.94 25.91 -14.04
N GLN A 292 12.07 26.85 -14.44
CA GLN A 292 12.09 27.45 -15.77
C GLN A 292 11.72 28.94 -15.72
N GLY A 293 12.34 29.73 -16.59
CA GLY A 293 11.95 31.13 -16.82
C GLY A 293 12.27 32.08 -15.66
N TRP A 294 13.52 32.16 -15.22
CA TRP A 294 13.94 33.22 -14.30
C TRP A 294 13.76 34.60 -14.95
N PRO A 295 13.27 35.63 -14.22
CA PRO A 295 12.99 36.96 -14.79
C PRO A 295 14.19 37.60 -15.51
N ASP A 296 15.40 37.44 -14.96
CA ASP A 296 16.64 37.97 -15.53
C ASP A 296 17.46 36.91 -16.29
N GLY A 297 16.88 35.72 -16.54
CA GLY A 297 17.55 34.58 -17.16
C GLY A 297 18.65 33.91 -16.33
N VAL A 298 19.01 34.48 -15.18
CA VAL A 298 20.04 33.96 -14.27
C VAL A 298 19.38 33.40 -13.01
N SER A 299 19.70 32.15 -12.67
CA SER A 299 19.26 31.58 -11.40
C SER A 299 20.03 32.20 -10.24
N PRO A 300 19.35 32.67 -9.17
CA PRO A 300 20.02 33.17 -7.97
C PRO A 300 20.60 32.06 -7.09
N MET A 301 20.39 30.79 -7.44
CA MET A 301 20.77 29.65 -6.60
C MET A 301 21.98 28.92 -7.20
N ALA A 302 23.13 29.04 -6.55
CA ALA A 302 24.33 28.27 -6.90
C ALA A 302 24.53 27.07 -5.95
N THR A 303 24.01 27.18 -4.72
CA THR A 303 24.19 26.21 -3.64
C THR A 303 22.86 25.79 -3.01
N GLN A 304 22.89 24.74 -2.18
CA GLN A 304 21.73 24.33 -1.36
C GLN A 304 21.36 25.42 -0.35
N GLU A 305 22.36 26.10 0.21
CA GLU A 305 22.16 27.22 1.13
C GLU A 305 21.44 28.40 0.45
N ASP A 306 21.76 28.72 -0.81
CA ASP A 306 21.05 29.76 -1.57
C ASP A 306 19.57 29.40 -1.77
N PHE A 307 19.29 28.11 -2.04
CA PHE A 307 17.91 27.63 -2.12
C PHE A 307 17.15 27.82 -0.82
N TYR A 308 17.76 27.55 0.35
CA TYR A 308 17.11 27.78 1.63
C TYR A 308 16.84 29.24 1.92
N ARG A 309 17.75 30.14 1.54
CA ARG A 309 17.51 31.60 1.64
C ARG A 309 16.39 32.03 0.70
N GLN A 310 16.32 31.46 -0.50
CA GLN A 310 15.26 31.76 -1.45
C GLN A 310 13.88 31.28 -0.94
N LEU A 311 13.81 30.11 -0.31
CA LEU A 311 12.58 29.62 0.33
C LEU A 311 12.09 30.56 1.43
N GLU A 312 12.99 31.14 2.22
CA GLU A 312 12.65 32.13 3.24
C GLU A 312 12.00 33.38 2.63
N VAL A 313 12.55 33.88 1.51
CA VAL A 313 11.97 35.00 0.74
C VAL A 313 10.60 34.63 0.16
N TRP A 314 10.45 33.41 -0.35
CA TRP A 314 9.19 32.90 -0.89
C TRP A 314 8.14 32.57 0.19
N GLY A 315 8.51 32.62 1.47
CA GLY A 315 7.60 32.34 2.59
C GLY A 315 7.39 30.85 2.86
N ILE A 316 8.26 29.98 2.35
CA ILE A 316 8.17 28.52 2.53
C ILE A 316 9.10 28.07 3.66
N PRO A 317 8.58 27.42 4.73
CA PRO A 317 9.42 26.81 5.75
C PRO A 317 10.32 25.72 5.18
N SER A 318 11.57 25.67 5.61
CA SER A 318 12.53 24.65 5.20
C SER A 318 13.04 23.84 6.38
N VAL A 319 13.55 22.64 6.08
CA VAL A 319 14.16 21.72 7.05
C VAL A 319 15.33 22.32 7.83
N ARG A 320 15.89 23.45 7.36
CA ARG A 320 16.94 24.20 8.05
C ARG A 320 16.48 24.77 9.40
N ARG A 321 15.18 25.05 9.56
CA ARG A 321 14.63 25.63 10.80
C ARG A 321 14.68 24.65 11.98
N THR A 322 14.63 23.34 11.71
CA THR A 322 14.55 22.31 12.73
C THR A 322 15.75 22.32 13.70
N PRO A 323 17.00 22.21 13.24
CA PRO A 323 18.17 22.23 14.13
C PRO A 323 18.63 23.64 14.53
N GLN A 324 17.89 24.70 14.17
CA GLN A 324 18.34 26.09 14.36
C GLN A 324 18.56 26.44 15.84
N SER A 325 17.74 25.88 16.74
CA SER A 325 17.86 26.05 18.19
C SER A 325 19.18 25.51 18.75
N LEU A 326 19.79 24.53 18.08
CA LEU A 326 21.05 23.91 18.49
C LEU A 326 22.29 24.75 18.10
N GLY A 327 22.11 25.79 17.27
CA GLY A 327 23.22 26.63 16.80
C GLY A 327 24.27 25.89 15.95
N LEU A 328 23.93 24.71 15.43
CA LEU A 328 24.84 23.87 14.65
C LEU A 328 25.08 24.48 13.26
N ARG A 329 26.34 24.40 12.81
CA ARG A 329 26.68 24.70 11.42
C ARG A 329 26.22 23.55 10.52
N MET A 330 25.13 23.75 9.79
CA MET A 330 24.54 22.72 8.91
C MET A 330 24.95 22.86 7.44
N ALA A 331 25.73 23.87 7.06
CA ALA A 331 26.14 24.12 5.68
C ALA A 331 27.62 24.50 5.58
N GLY A 332 28.17 24.37 4.37
CA GLY A 332 29.58 24.66 4.11
C GLY A 332 30.53 23.75 4.89
N LEU A 333 30.15 22.49 5.12
CA LEU A 333 30.99 21.48 5.78
C LEU A 333 32.07 21.04 4.78
N THR A 334 33.33 21.09 5.20
CA THR A 334 34.50 20.88 4.32
C THR A 334 35.33 19.66 4.71
N THR A 335 35.02 19.03 5.85
CA THR A 335 35.78 17.90 6.39
C THR A 335 34.85 16.87 7.00
N LEU A 336 35.24 15.59 6.97
CA LEU A 336 34.53 14.49 7.63
C LEU A 336 34.37 14.70 9.13
N THR A 337 35.35 15.31 9.81
CA THR A 337 35.24 15.66 11.23
C THR A 337 34.06 16.59 11.52
N GLN A 338 33.83 17.59 10.66
CA GLN A 338 32.67 18.47 10.80
C GLN A 338 31.35 17.73 10.54
N VAL A 339 31.32 16.84 9.54
CA VAL A 339 30.16 16.00 9.25
C VAL A 339 29.84 15.09 10.43
N HIS A 340 30.82 14.37 10.97
CA HIS A 340 30.63 13.48 12.12
C HIS A 340 30.17 14.21 13.38
N ALA A 341 30.66 15.43 13.62
CA ALA A 341 30.19 16.26 14.73
C ALA A 341 28.69 16.60 14.58
N VAL A 342 28.24 16.94 13.37
CA VAL A 342 26.82 17.17 13.09
C VAL A 342 26.00 15.89 13.29
N LEU A 343 26.46 14.75 12.75
CA LEU A 343 25.73 13.48 12.91
C LEU A 343 25.60 13.06 14.38
N ALA A 344 26.66 13.22 15.16
CA ALA A 344 26.65 12.92 16.60
C ALA A 344 25.65 13.81 17.34
N ALA A 345 25.73 15.14 17.16
CA ALA A 345 24.82 16.08 17.80
C ALA A 345 23.35 15.84 17.38
N MET A 346 23.10 15.58 16.10
CA MET A 346 21.74 15.29 15.63
C MET A 346 21.19 13.96 16.16
N THR A 347 22.05 12.96 16.37
CA THR A 347 21.65 11.68 16.99
C THR A 347 21.28 11.88 18.46
N GLU A 348 22.05 12.68 19.19
CA GLU A 348 21.78 13.03 20.59
C GLU A 348 20.47 13.80 20.76
N HIS A 349 20.22 14.80 19.91
CA HIS A 349 19.06 15.68 19.99
C HIS A 349 17.86 15.22 19.15
N ARG A 350 17.82 13.96 18.69
CA ARG A 350 16.80 13.46 17.75
C ARG A 350 15.35 13.60 18.23
N HIS A 351 15.13 13.75 19.53
CA HIS A 351 13.80 13.86 20.17
C HIS A 351 13.43 15.29 20.57
N ASP A 352 14.29 16.28 20.34
CA ASP A 352 14.11 17.65 20.84
C ASP A 352 13.21 18.51 19.92
N PHE A 353 12.77 17.96 18.79
CA PHE A 353 12.07 18.69 17.74
C PHE A 353 10.57 18.48 17.76
N SER A 354 9.82 19.40 17.14
CA SER A 354 8.36 19.35 17.04
C SER A 354 7.82 18.22 16.14
N HIS A 355 8.70 17.44 15.52
CA HIS A 355 8.39 16.34 14.62
C HIS A 355 9.49 15.28 14.69
N GLN A 356 9.13 14.07 14.30
CA GLN A 356 10.09 12.98 14.24
C GLN A 356 11.08 13.17 13.10
N ILE A 357 12.33 12.82 13.39
CA ILE A 357 13.38 12.72 12.41
C ILE A 357 14.00 11.32 12.51
N ASP A 358 14.23 10.69 11.36
CA ASP A 358 14.77 9.33 11.29
C ASP A 358 16.24 9.31 10.84
N GLY A 359 16.85 10.49 10.69
CA GLY A 359 18.24 10.63 10.30
C GLY A 359 18.64 12.04 9.89
N VAL A 360 19.79 12.10 9.23
CA VAL A 360 20.36 13.32 8.62
C VAL A 360 20.65 13.06 7.15
N VAL A 361 20.20 13.94 6.26
CA VAL A 361 20.56 13.89 4.85
C VAL A 361 21.79 14.76 4.63
N LEU A 362 22.80 14.20 3.97
CA LEU A 362 24.01 14.92 3.53
C LEU A 362 23.92 15.15 2.03
N LYS A 363 24.19 16.38 1.59
CA LYS A 363 24.17 16.77 0.17
C LYS A 363 25.43 17.56 -0.18
N VAL A 364 26.03 17.27 -1.32
CA VAL A 364 27.01 18.19 -1.93
C VAL A 364 26.31 19.53 -2.16
N ASP A 365 26.85 20.61 -1.61
CA ASP A 365 26.17 21.90 -1.51
C ASP A 365 26.05 22.59 -2.87
N ASN A 366 27.11 22.56 -3.68
CA ASN A 366 27.16 23.20 -5.00
C ASN A 366 26.29 22.46 -6.04
N LEU A 367 25.34 23.15 -6.66
CA LEU A 367 24.39 22.56 -7.61
C LEU A 367 25.05 22.13 -8.93
N ALA A 368 26.08 22.84 -9.41
CA ALA A 368 26.81 22.46 -10.62
C ALA A 368 27.62 21.17 -10.41
N ALA A 369 28.20 20.98 -9.23
CA ALA A 369 28.90 19.74 -8.86
C ALA A 369 27.95 18.52 -8.87
N ARG A 370 26.67 18.71 -8.49
CA ARG A 370 25.65 17.64 -8.55
C ARG A 370 25.38 17.16 -9.97
N VAL A 371 25.43 18.05 -10.95
CA VAL A 371 25.26 17.70 -12.37
C VAL A 371 26.39 16.77 -12.84
N LEU A 372 27.64 17.07 -12.46
CA LEU A 372 28.80 16.24 -12.78
C LEU A 372 28.72 14.86 -12.12
N LEU A 373 28.30 14.80 -10.86
CA LEU A 373 28.14 13.55 -10.11
C LEU A 373 26.97 12.71 -10.63
N GLY A 374 25.92 13.35 -11.16
CA GLY A 374 24.76 12.67 -11.73
C GLY A 374 24.00 11.81 -10.72
N SER A 375 23.38 10.74 -11.21
CA SER A 375 22.54 9.84 -10.41
C SER A 375 22.69 8.39 -10.87
N THR A 376 22.29 7.46 -10.01
CA THR A 376 21.95 6.09 -10.40
C THR A 376 20.51 6.03 -10.91
N ALA A 377 20.03 4.83 -11.28
CA ALA A 377 18.62 4.64 -11.65
C ALA A 377 17.64 5.00 -10.51
N ARG A 378 18.07 4.94 -9.24
CA ARG A 378 17.22 5.19 -8.07
C ARG A 378 17.54 6.50 -7.35
N ALA A 379 18.82 6.81 -7.13
CA ALA A 379 19.26 7.81 -6.17
C ALA A 379 20.38 8.71 -6.72
N PRO A 380 20.46 9.98 -6.26
CA PRO A 380 21.56 10.87 -6.62
C PRO A 380 22.87 10.42 -6.00
N ARG A 381 23.98 10.46 -6.75
CA ARG A 381 25.32 10.14 -6.20
C ARG A 381 25.85 11.20 -5.24
N TRP A 382 25.30 12.41 -5.33
CA TRP A 382 25.71 13.59 -4.58
C TRP A 382 25.00 13.74 -3.23
N ALA A 383 24.17 12.78 -2.80
CA ALA A 383 23.55 12.78 -1.48
C ALA A 383 23.48 11.39 -0.86
N CYS A 384 23.42 11.32 0.47
CA CYS A 384 23.12 10.11 1.24
C CYS A 384 22.29 10.44 2.47
N ALA A 385 21.56 9.46 3.00
CA ALA A 385 20.75 9.58 4.20
C ALA A 385 21.37 8.76 5.34
N TYR A 386 21.97 9.42 6.33
CA TYR A 386 22.46 8.77 7.54
C TYR A 386 21.29 8.48 8.47
N LYS A 387 20.96 7.19 8.65
CA LYS A 387 19.89 6.73 9.53
C LYS A 387 20.42 6.60 10.96
N PHE A 388 19.62 7.02 11.95
CA PHE A 388 20.01 6.88 13.35
C PHE A 388 20.04 5.40 13.77
N PRO A 389 20.92 5.02 14.71
CA PRO A 389 20.89 3.69 15.29
C PRO A 389 19.60 3.46 16.11
N PRO A 390 19.00 2.25 16.05
CA PRO A 390 17.75 1.94 16.76
C PRO A 390 17.92 1.94 18.28
N GLU A 391 16.86 2.27 19.03
CA GLU A 391 16.87 2.29 20.49
C GLU A 391 16.68 0.88 21.08
N GLU A 392 17.46 0.57 22.12
CA GLU A 392 17.34 -0.65 22.90
C GLU A 392 16.62 -0.36 24.23
N VAL A 393 15.52 -1.04 24.47
CA VAL A 393 14.78 -1.00 25.74
C VAL A 393 14.80 -2.34 26.43
N HIS A 394 14.55 -2.37 27.75
CA HIS A 394 14.47 -3.62 28.51
C HIS A 394 13.03 -3.89 28.93
N THR A 395 12.60 -5.15 28.83
CA THR A 395 11.30 -5.61 29.35
C THR A 395 11.38 -7.03 29.87
N ARG A 396 10.39 -7.46 30.66
CA ARG A 396 10.32 -8.82 31.17
C ARG A 396 9.67 -9.76 30.16
N LEU A 397 10.33 -10.87 29.85
CA LEU A 397 9.80 -11.97 29.06
C LEU A 397 8.85 -12.82 29.92
N LEU A 398 7.56 -12.78 29.64
CA LEU A 398 6.53 -13.54 30.35
C LEU A 398 6.48 -14.99 29.89
N GLY A 399 6.63 -15.22 28.59
CA GLY A 399 6.55 -16.53 27.99
C GLY A 399 7.09 -16.56 26.56
N ILE A 400 7.24 -17.77 26.03
CA ILE A 400 7.50 -17.99 24.60
C ILE A 400 6.42 -18.94 24.11
N GLU A 401 5.63 -18.44 23.18
CA GLU A 401 4.54 -19.17 22.53
C GLU A 401 4.90 -19.44 21.08
N VAL A 402 4.11 -20.28 20.41
CA VAL A 402 4.32 -20.67 19.01
C VAL A 402 3.06 -20.45 18.19
N GLN A 403 3.23 -19.97 16.95
CA GLN A 403 2.15 -19.84 15.98
C GLN A 403 2.40 -20.81 14.82
N VAL A 404 1.35 -21.50 14.39
CA VAL A 404 1.37 -22.35 13.20
C VAL A 404 0.92 -21.50 12.02
N GLY A 405 1.85 -21.18 11.13
CA GLY A 405 1.55 -20.39 9.93
C GLY A 405 0.88 -21.23 8.84
N ARG A 406 0.44 -20.52 7.80
CA ARG A 406 -0.21 -21.03 6.58
C ARG A 406 0.39 -22.29 5.94
N THR A 407 1.72 -22.39 5.95
CA THR A 407 2.48 -23.50 5.32
C THR A 407 2.89 -24.57 6.34
N GLY A 408 2.28 -24.55 7.52
CA GLY A 408 2.59 -25.42 8.65
C GLY A 408 3.81 -25.01 9.45
N ARG A 409 4.60 -24.01 9.01
CA ARG A 409 5.76 -23.48 9.76
C ARG A 409 5.34 -23.06 11.17
N VAL A 410 6.02 -23.60 12.16
CA VAL A 410 5.79 -23.26 13.57
C VAL A 410 6.84 -22.25 14.01
N THR A 411 6.39 -21.03 14.29
CA THR A 411 7.26 -19.89 14.59
C THR A 411 7.12 -19.51 16.06
N PRO A 412 8.23 -19.52 16.84
CA PRO A 412 8.20 -19.02 18.21
C PRO A 412 8.18 -17.49 18.25
N PHE A 413 7.45 -16.94 19.21
CA PHE A 413 7.44 -15.52 19.52
C PHE A 413 7.45 -15.31 21.04
N ALA A 414 8.14 -14.25 21.47
CA ALA A 414 8.17 -13.77 22.83
C ALA A 414 6.85 -13.10 23.19
N VAL A 415 6.34 -13.38 24.40
CA VAL A 415 5.26 -12.65 25.07
C VAL A 415 5.88 -11.93 26.26
N MET A 416 5.71 -10.61 26.34
CA MET A 416 6.46 -9.75 27.25
C MET A 416 5.54 -8.77 27.99
N GLU A 417 6.02 -8.22 29.10
CA GLU A 417 5.41 -7.05 29.71
C GLU A 417 5.39 -5.89 28.69
N ARG A 418 4.24 -5.22 28.62
CA ARG A 418 4.00 -4.14 27.65
C ARG A 418 4.98 -2.99 27.91
N VAL A 419 5.81 -2.67 26.91
CA VAL A 419 6.86 -1.63 26.99
C VAL A 419 6.76 -0.68 25.80
N LEU A 420 7.11 0.59 25.99
CA LEU A 420 7.16 1.60 24.92
C LEU A 420 8.52 1.52 24.21
N VAL A 421 8.54 1.34 22.89
CA VAL A 421 9.75 1.30 22.05
C VAL A 421 9.52 2.20 20.85
N ASP A 422 10.40 3.18 20.59
CA ASP A 422 10.28 4.13 19.46
C ASP A 422 8.82 4.59 19.22
N GLY A 423 8.16 5.12 20.26
CA GLY A 423 6.82 5.69 20.17
C GLY A 423 5.62 4.72 20.07
N SER A 424 5.81 3.39 20.07
CA SER A 424 4.69 2.44 20.15
C SER A 424 4.87 1.34 21.18
N TYR A 425 3.76 0.86 21.74
CA TYR A 425 3.78 -0.19 22.76
C TYR A 425 3.94 -1.57 22.13
N VAL A 426 4.87 -2.34 22.67
CA VAL A 426 5.15 -3.72 22.28
C VAL A 426 4.89 -4.67 23.44
N SER A 427 4.19 -5.77 23.17
CA SER A 427 4.03 -6.91 24.08
C SER A 427 4.40 -8.26 23.47
N ARG A 428 4.64 -8.31 22.15
CA ARG A 428 5.03 -9.52 21.42
C ARG A 428 6.16 -9.21 20.45
N ALA A 429 7.09 -10.14 20.31
CA ALA A 429 8.25 -10.02 19.41
C ALA A 429 8.58 -11.38 18.80
N THR A 430 8.96 -11.42 17.52
CA THR A 430 9.35 -12.68 16.88
C THR A 430 10.67 -13.22 17.46
N LEU A 431 10.78 -14.54 17.56
CA LEU A 431 12.04 -15.22 17.86
C LEU A 431 12.56 -16.04 16.67
N HIS A 432 11.93 -15.87 15.51
CA HIS A 432 12.24 -16.50 14.21
C HIS A 432 12.11 -18.02 14.16
N ASN A 433 12.90 -18.76 14.93
CA ASN A 433 12.90 -20.23 14.97
C ASN A 433 13.55 -20.76 16.25
N ALA A 434 13.41 -22.05 16.53
CA ALA A 434 13.93 -22.67 17.75
C ALA A 434 15.46 -22.56 17.90
N LYS A 435 16.19 -22.60 16.78
CA LYS A 435 17.66 -22.46 16.80
C LYS A 435 18.07 -21.05 17.23
N GLU A 436 17.35 -20.03 16.81
CA GLU A 436 17.59 -18.64 17.24
C GLU A 436 17.24 -18.43 18.72
N VAL A 437 16.16 -19.03 19.21
CA VAL A 437 15.84 -19.02 20.65
C VAL A 437 17.00 -19.61 21.47
N ALA A 438 17.52 -20.77 21.06
CA ALA A 438 18.64 -21.42 21.72
C ALA A 438 19.95 -20.62 21.59
N ARG A 439 20.22 -20.03 20.42
CA ARG A 439 21.40 -19.18 20.18
C ARG A 439 21.39 -17.93 21.04
N LYS A 440 20.24 -17.29 21.19
CA LYS A 440 20.05 -16.09 22.03
C LYS A 440 19.96 -16.44 23.52
N ASP A 441 19.78 -17.72 23.87
CA ASP A 441 19.58 -18.22 25.24
C ASP A 441 18.49 -17.43 26.00
N VAL A 442 17.36 -17.13 25.34
CA VAL A 442 16.25 -16.40 25.98
C VAL A 442 15.30 -17.38 26.67
N ARG A 443 14.96 -17.10 27.94
CA ARG A 443 14.17 -17.99 28.79
C ARG A 443 12.98 -17.24 29.40
N PRO A 444 11.76 -17.82 29.42
CA PRO A 444 10.63 -17.23 30.16
C PRO A 444 11.04 -16.84 31.58
N GLY A 445 10.78 -15.58 31.95
CA GLY A 445 11.22 -14.96 33.20
C GLY A 445 12.43 -14.04 33.08
N ASP A 446 13.18 -14.07 31.97
CA ASP A 446 14.31 -13.16 31.74
C ASP A 446 13.86 -11.70 31.63
N THR A 447 14.75 -10.77 31.99
CA THR A 447 14.74 -9.41 31.42
C THR A 447 15.44 -9.47 30.08
N VAL A 448 14.76 -9.06 29.01
CA VAL A 448 15.26 -9.12 27.64
C VAL A 448 15.50 -7.73 27.08
N VAL A 449 16.54 -7.61 26.25
CA VAL A 449 16.78 -6.42 25.43
C VAL A 449 15.90 -6.52 24.19
N LEU A 450 15.05 -5.53 24.03
CA LEU A 450 14.11 -5.38 22.93
C LEU A 450 14.52 -4.14 22.15
N ARG A 451 14.59 -4.27 20.84
CA ARG A 451 14.60 -3.12 19.93
C ARG A 451 13.51 -3.31 18.91
N LYS A 452 13.17 -2.25 18.19
CA LYS A 452 12.50 -2.42 16.91
C LYS A 452 13.55 -2.57 15.83
N ALA A 453 13.55 -3.72 15.17
CA ALA A 453 14.19 -3.82 13.88
C ALA A 453 13.46 -2.84 12.96
N GLY A 454 14.22 -1.81 12.59
CA GLY A 454 13.79 -0.73 11.75
C GLY A 454 12.54 0.07 12.10
N ASP A 455 12.28 0.24 13.40
CA ASP A 455 11.21 1.08 13.95
C ASP A 455 9.77 0.48 13.90
N ILE A 456 9.56 -0.75 13.42
CA ILE A 456 8.25 -1.46 13.54
C ILE A 456 8.35 -2.89 14.06
N ILE A 457 9.16 -3.80 13.52
CA ILE A 457 9.14 -5.20 13.99
C ILE A 457 9.92 -5.32 15.30
N PRO A 458 9.26 -5.66 16.41
CA PRO A 458 9.97 -5.81 17.67
C PRO A 458 10.80 -7.11 17.63
N GLU A 459 12.07 -6.99 17.95
CA GLU A 459 13.04 -8.09 17.99
C GLU A 459 13.68 -8.17 19.38
N VAL A 460 13.63 -9.37 19.97
CA VAL A 460 14.42 -9.67 21.17
C VAL A 460 15.86 -9.96 20.77
N LEU A 461 16.81 -9.18 21.25
CA LEU A 461 18.25 -9.38 20.98
C LEU A 461 18.84 -10.49 21.83
N GLY A 462 18.43 -10.55 23.09
CA GLY A 462 18.91 -11.50 24.06
C GLY A 462 18.57 -11.10 25.49
N PRO A 463 18.95 -11.92 26.47
CA PRO A 463 18.73 -11.66 27.88
C PRO A 463 19.75 -10.67 28.44
N VAL A 464 19.32 -9.86 29.40
CA VAL A 464 20.20 -9.10 30.28
C VAL A 464 20.72 -10.06 31.35
N LEU A 465 21.83 -10.75 31.07
CA LEU A 465 22.35 -11.84 31.91
C LEU A 465 22.60 -11.45 33.38
N SER A 466 22.95 -10.19 33.65
CA SER A 466 23.15 -9.68 35.02
C SER A 466 21.86 -9.62 35.84
N LEU A 467 20.70 -9.59 35.18
CA LEU A 467 19.37 -9.54 35.82
C LEU A 467 18.65 -10.88 35.81
N ARG A 468 19.26 -11.94 35.26
CA ARG A 468 18.63 -13.26 35.14
C ARG A 468 18.35 -13.88 36.52
N PRO A 469 17.08 -14.24 36.82
CA PRO A 469 16.74 -15.06 37.98
C PRO A 469 17.45 -16.43 37.95
N ARG A 470 17.84 -16.95 39.12
CA ARG A 470 18.49 -18.27 39.20
C ARG A 470 17.49 -19.39 38.88
N GLY A 471 17.94 -20.35 38.08
CA GLY A 471 17.21 -21.60 37.84
C GLY A 471 16.13 -21.55 36.75
N LEU A 472 16.13 -20.53 35.88
CA LEU A 472 15.18 -20.49 34.75
C LEU A 472 15.43 -21.66 33.77
N PRO A 473 14.42 -22.49 33.48
CA PRO A 473 14.56 -23.59 32.53
C PRO A 473 14.77 -23.07 31.11
N GLU A 474 15.49 -23.84 30.30
CA GLU A 474 15.61 -23.57 28.87
C GLU A 474 14.26 -23.80 28.18
N TRP A 475 13.93 -22.94 27.22
CA TRP A 475 12.75 -23.14 26.41
C TRP A 475 13.03 -24.17 25.31
N VAL A 476 12.08 -25.09 25.12
CA VAL A 476 12.17 -26.14 24.11
C VAL A 476 10.97 -26.03 23.19
N MET A 477 11.22 -26.16 21.89
CA MET A 477 10.17 -26.18 20.87
C MET A 477 9.22 -27.36 21.12
N PRO A 478 7.89 -27.16 21.08
CA PRO A 478 6.95 -28.26 21.27
C PRO A 478 7.11 -29.32 20.19
N GLU A 479 7.06 -30.60 20.58
CA GLU A 479 7.13 -31.71 19.61
C GLU A 479 5.81 -31.92 18.85
N MET A 480 4.70 -31.45 19.41
CA MET A 480 3.35 -31.62 18.85
C MET A 480 2.81 -30.26 18.42
N CYS A 481 2.11 -30.24 17.28
CA CYS A 481 1.45 -29.04 16.78
C CYS A 481 0.42 -28.53 17.81
N PRO A 482 0.50 -27.26 18.23
CA PRO A 482 -0.42 -26.71 19.24
C PRO A 482 -1.86 -26.60 18.73
N SER A 483 -2.09 -26.65 17.41
CA SER A 483 -3.43 -26.55 16.82
C SER A 483 -4.11 -27.90 16.58
N CYS A 484 -3.37 -28.92 16.12
CA CYS A 484 -3.98 -30.21 15.72
C CYS A 484 -3.34 -31.44 16.37
N GLY A 485 -2.37 -31.27 17.26
CA GLY A 485 -1.70 -32.38 17.94
C GLY A 485 -0.90 -33.31 17.02
N THR A 486 -0.66 -32.96 15.76
CA THR A 486 0.22 -33.74 14.86
C THR A 486 1.68 -33.51 15.23
N ARG A 487 2.52 -34.55 15.21
CA ARG A 487 3.96 -34.42 15.50
C ARG A 487 4.61 -33.47 14.48
N LEU A 488 5.35 -32.48 14.98
CA LEU A 488 6.09 -31.55 14.14
C LEU A 488 7.33 -32.24 13.55
N GLY A 489 7.68 -31.85 12.33
CA GLY A 489 8.83 -32.40 11.63
C GLY A 489 9.46 -31.40 10.67
N GLN A 490 10.69 -31.70 10.26
CA GLN A 490 11.31 -31.04 9.13
C GLN A 490 10.61 -31.47 7.85
N GLU A 491 10.44 -30.55 6.91
CA GLU A 491 9.90 -30.89 5.59
C GLU A 491 10.96 -31.60 4.74
N LYS A 492 12.22 -31.17 4.84
CA LYS A 492 13.39 -31.85 4.31
C LYS A 492 14.46 -31.99 5.38
N GLU A 493 15.25 -33.05 5.30
CA GLU A 493 16.36 -33.28 6.22
C GLU A 493 17.34 -32.08 6.20
N GLY A 494 17.55 -31.48 7.37
CA GLY A 494 18.37 -30.27 7.53
C GLY A 494 17.59 -28.94 7.57
N ASP A 495 16.28 -28.94 7.37
CA ASP A 495 15.47 -27.72 7.52
C ASP A 495 15.49 -27.22 8.98
N ILE A 496 15.74 -25.92 9.17
CA ILE A 496 15.81 -25.30 10.50
C ILE A 496 14.40 -25.16 11.12
N ASP A 497 13.40 -24.91 10.29
CA ASP A 497 12.03 -24.72 10.74
C ASP A 497 11.30 -26.06 10.90
N LEU A 498 10.63 -26.23 12.04
CA LEU A 498 9.67 -27.32 12.22
C LEU A 498 8.31 -26.95 11.62
N ARG A 499 7.67 -27.93 11.00
CA ARG A 499 6.37 -27.77 10.33
C ARG A 499 5.37 -28.81 10.80
N CYS A 500 4.10 -28.41 10.81
CA CYS A 500 2.99 -29.32 10.95
C CYS A 500 2.71 -30.01 9.61
N PRO A 501 2.89 -31.34 9.49
CA PRO A 501 2.71 -32.06 8.23
C PRO A 501 1.22 -32.29 7.88
N ASN A 502 0.29 -32.04 8.81
CA ASN A 502 -1.15 -32.13 8.57
C ASN A 502 -1.66 -30.92 7.78
N GLN A 503 -1.23 -30.77 6.52
CA GLN A 503 -1.52 -29.59 5.70
C GLN A 503 -3.02 -29.45 5.39
N ALA A 504 -3.69 -30.55 5.08
CA ALA A 504 -5.10 -30.55 4.69
C ALA A 504 -6.02 -30.25 5.88
N GLY A 505 -5.77 -30.86 7.05
CA GLY A 505 -6.71 -30.87 8.17
C GLY A 505 -6.30 -30.05 9.39
N CYS A 506 -5.12 -29.41 9.41
CA CYS A 506 -4.72 -28.60 10.56
C CYS A 506 -5.57 -27.32 10.63
N PRO A 507 -6.35 -27.09 11.71
CA PRO A 507 -7.24 -25.94 11.79
C PRO A 507 -6.51 -24.60 11.64
N ALA A 508 -5.37 -24.41 12.30
CA ALA A 508 -4.57 -23.19 12.16
C ALA A 508 -4.07 -22.96 10.72
N GLN A 509 -3.67 -24.02 10.00
CA GLN A 509 -3.25 -23.86 8.60
C GLN A 509 -4.42 -23.46 7.70
N ILE A 510 -5.62 -24.01 7.94
CA ILE A 510 -6.84 -23.64 7.22
C ILE A 510 -7.20 -22.18 7.52
N THR A 511 -7.17 -21.77 8.80
CA THR A 511 -7.41 -20.37 9.21
C THR A 511 -6.47 -19.42 8.48
N GLU A 512 -5.16 -19.69 8.52
CA GLU A 512 -4.13 -18.86 7.89
C GLU A 512 -4.22 -18.82 6.36
N ARG A 513 -4.64 -19.93 5.72
CA ARG A 513 -4.92 -19.94 4.29
C ARG A 513 -6.16 -19.12 3.95
N LEU A 514 -7.23 -19.19 4.75
CA LEU A 514 -8.41 -18.34 4.56
C LEU A 514 -8.11 -16.84 4.76
N ILE A 515 -7.30 -16.48 5.77
CA ILE A 515 -6.80 -15.11 5.94
C ILE A 515 -6.08 -14.65 4.67
N HIS A 516 -5.20 -15.50 4.12
CA HIS A 516 -4.49 -15.20 2.88
C HIS A 516 -5.43 -15.07 1.66
N VAL A 517 -6.50 -15.87 1.58
CA VAL A 517 -7.54 -15.73 0.54
C VAL A 517 -8.21 -14.35 0.61
N GLY A 518 -8.52 -13.88 1.82
CA GLY A 518 -9.17 -12.58 2.06
C GLY A 518 -8.27 -11.36 1.82
N ALA A 519 -6.95 -11.53 1.76
CA ALA A 519 -6.00 -10.42 1.65
C ALA A 519 -6.18 -9.59 0.37
N ARG A 520 -5.89 -8.28 0.44
CA ARG A 520 -5.94 -7.34 -0.71
C ARG A 520 -5.14 -7.81 -1.94
N GLY A 521 -4.00 -8.49 -1.69
CA GLY A 521 -3.16 -9.05 -2.74
C GLY A 521 -3.72 -10.32 -3.42
N ALA A 522 -4.76 -10.91 -2.83
CA ALA A 522 -5.45 -12.11 -3.30
C ALA A 522 -6.87 -11.75 -3.79
N LEU A 523 -7.94 -12.27 -3.15
CA LEU A 523 -9.32 -12.04 -3.59
C LEU A 523 -9.95 -10.77 -3.00
N ASP A 524 -9.34 -10.17 -1.98
CA ASP A 524 -9.78 -8.91 -1.37
C ASP A 524 -11.22 -9.01 -0.81
N ILE A 525 -11.39 -9.89 0.20
CA ILE A 525 -12.69 -10.19 0.80
C ILE A 525 -12.75 -9.55 2.20
N GLU A 526 -13.48 -8.44 2.30
CA GLU A 526 -13.75 -7.78 3.56
C GLU A 526 -14.51 -8.72 4.52
N GLY A 527 -14.10 -8.76 5.79
CA GLY A 527 -14.65 -9.68 6.79
C GLY A 527 -13.95 -11.04 6.87
N LEU A 528 -13.08 -11.38 5.90
CA LEU A 528 -12.22 -12.58 5.93
C LEU A 528 -10.80 -12.25 6.45
N GLY A 529 -10.72 -11.47 7.52
CA GLY A 529 -9.47 -11.22 8.26
C GLY A 529 -9.21 -12.28 9.34
N GLU A 530 -8.24 -12.04 10.23
CA GLU A 530 -7.85 -12.97 11.30
C GLU A 530 -9.05 -13.49 12.10
N GLU A 531 -9.81 -12.58 12.70
CA GLU A 531 -10.96 -12.91 13.54
C GLU A 531 -12.08 -13.63 12.77
N GLY A 532 -12.33 -13.23 11.52
CA GLY A 532 -13.38 -13.83 10.69
C GLY A 532 -13.02 -15.24 10.23
N ALA A 533 -11.79 -15.45 9.78
CA ALA A 533 -11.29 -16.76 9.42
C ALA A 533 -11.23 -17.69 10.65
N LEU A 534 -10.81 -17.18 11.81
CA LEU A 534 -10.80 -17.92 13.06
C LEU A 534 -12.22 -18.32 13.47
N ALA A 535 -13.20 -17.42 13.40
CA ALA A 535 -14.60 -17.74 13.70
C ALA A 535 -15.17 -18.83 12.77
N LEU A 536 -14.81 -18.84 11.48
CA LEU A 536 -15.27 -19.85 10.52
C LEU A 536 -14.64 -21.23 10.72
N THR A 537 -13.41 -21.29 11.24
CA THR A 537 -12.60 -22.53 11.26
C THR A 537 -12.37 -23.08 12.65
N GLN A 538 -12.36 -22.22 13.67
CA GLN A 538 -12.05 -22.52 15.06
C GLN A 538 -12.90 -21.66 16.02
N PRO A 539 -14.24 -21.72 15.94
CA PRO A 539 -15.12 -20.91 16.82
C PRO A 539 -14.93 -21.18 18.31
N GLU A 540 -14.39 -22.34 18.67
CA GLU A 540 -14.14 -22.78 20.06
C GLU A 540 -12.74 -22.41 20.60
N ALA A 541 -11.92 -21.62 19.89
CA ALA A 541 -10.52 -21.37 20.25
C ALA A 541 -10.32 -20.87 21.71
N GLY A 542 -11.24 -20.06 22.24
CA GLY A 542 -11.17 -19.54 23.62
C GLY A 542 -11.82 -20.43 24.69
N ARG A 543 -12.37 -21.61 24.34
CA ARG A 543 -13.15 -22.44 25.29
C ARG A 543 -12.32 -22.88 26.50
N ALA A 544 -11.07 -23.27 26.29
CA ALA A 544 -10.17 -23.72 27.36
C ALA A 544 -9.86 -22.58 28.35
N ASP A 545 -9.68 -21.36 27.85
CA ASP A 545 -9.46 -20.17 28.68
C ASP A 545 -10.70 -19.84 29.52
N VAL A 546 -11.89 -19.97 28.94
CA VAL A 546 -13.16 -19.83 29.68
C VAL A 546 -13.25 -20.88 30.80
N ALA A 547 -12.92 -22.13 30.52
CA ALA A 547 -12.92 -23.19 31.53
C ALA A 547 -11.90 -22.91 32.66
N ALA A 548 -10.70 -22.44 32.31
CA ALA A 548 -9.68 -22.03 33.28
C ALA A 548 -10.16 -20.84 34.14
N ALA A 549 -10.77 -19.83 33.53
CA ALA A 549 -11.30 -18.66 34.22
C ALA A 549 -12.44 -19.03 35.17
N LEU A 550 -13.36 -19.90 34.76
CA LEU A 550 -14.42 -20.46 35.60
C LEU A 550 -13.85 -21.24 36.79
N SER A 551 -12.81 -22.05 36.57
CA SER A 551 -12.09 -22.76 37.64
C SER A 551 -11.45 -21.81 38.65
N ALA A 552 -11.05 -20.61 38.21
CA ALA A 552 -10.48 -19.56 39.04
C ALA A 552 -11.55 -18.68 39.73
N GLY A 553 -12.84 -19.01 39.58
CA GLY A 553 -13.96 -18.30 40.20
C GLY A 553 -14.48 -17.10 39.38
N GLY A 554 -14.12 -17.01 38.10
CA GLY A 554 -14.72 -16.08 37.14
C GLY A 554 -16.14 -16.47 36.72
N SER A 555 -16.72 -15.71 35.81
CA SER A 555 -18.03 -16.03 35.21
C SER A 555 -18.00 -16.03 33.67
N CYS A 556 -18.98 -16.71 33.07
CA CYS A 556 -19.19 -16.70 31.63
C CYS A 556 -20.64 -16.37 31.28
N MET A 557 -20.88 -15.28 30.57
CA MET A 557 -22.21 -14.89 30.09
C MET A 557 -22.51 -15.46 28.70
N LEU A 558 -23.52 -16.32 28.59
CA LEU A 558 -23.98 -16.82 27.30
C LEU A 558 -24.86 -15.80 26.57
N GLU A 559 -24.98 -15.93 25.25
CA GLU A 559 -25.76 -14.96 24.46
C GLU A 559 -27.24 -14.92 24.87
N ASN A 560 -27.81 -16.07 25.25
CA ASN A 560 -29.19 -16.21 25.73
C ASN A 560 -29.44 -15.54 27.11
N GLY A 561 -28.40 -14.96 27.74
CA GLY A 561 -28.47 -14.30 29.04
C GLY A 561 -28.23 -15.22 30.24
N THR A 562 -27.88 -16.49 29.99
CA THR A 562 -27.49 -17.42 31.06
C THR A 562 -26.08 -17.08 31.55
N GLU A 563 -25.93 -16.85 32.85
CA GLU A 563 -24.62 -16.70 33.48
C GLU A 563 -24.16 -18.05 34.04
N ILE A 564 -22.97 -18.49 33.61
CA ILE A 564 -22.30 -19.69 34.13
C ILE A 564 -21.30 -19.26 35.20
N ARG A 565 -21.39 -19.90 36.38
CA ARG A 565 -20.42 -19.81 37.47
C ARG A 565 -20.22 -21.18 38.09
N VAL A 566 -19.02 -21.46 38.58
CA VAL A 566 -18.76 -22.66 39.37
C VAL A 566 -19.32 -22.46 40.79
N PRO A 567 -20.21 -23.34 41.30
CA PRO A 567 -20.75 -23.23 42.65
C PRO A 567 -19.67 -23.25 43.74
N ALA A 568 -19.84 -22.48 44.80
CA ALA A 568 -18.90 -22.45 45.91
C ALA A 568 -18.95 -23.77 46.71
N GLY A 569 -17.84 -24.52 46.71
CA GLY A 569 -17.69 -25.75 47.50
C GLY A 569 -17.09 -26.90 46.70
N LYS A 570 -15.75 -27.04 46.80
CA LYS A 570 -14.82 -27.95 46.10
C LYS A 570 -14.43 -27.51 44.68
N PRO A 571 -13.11 -27.57 44.33
CA PRO A 571 -12.66 -27.41 42.95
C PRO A 571 -13.32 -28.47 42.07
N LEU A 572 -13.92 -28.05 40.95
CA LEU A 572 -14.33 -28.97 39.91
C LEU A 572 -13.13 -29.26 39.01
N GLU A 573 -12.98 -30.51 38.59
CA GLU A 573 -12.02 -30.89 37.55
C GLU A 573 -12.38 -30.19 36.22
N LEU A 574 -11.39 -29.88 35.39
CA LEU A 574 -11.58 -29.12 34.14
C LEU A 574 -12.69 -29.70 33.25
N GLY A 575 -12.75 -31.03 33.10
CA GLY A 575 -13.79 -31.69 32.30
C GLY A 575 -15.22 -31.53 32.86
N ALA A 576 -15.36 -31.40 34.19
CA ALA A 576 -16.66 -31.11 34.80
C ALA A 576 -17.07 -29.65 34.59
N ILE A 577 -16.10 -28.73 34.54
CA ILE A 577 -16.34 -27.31 34.22
C ILE A 577 -16.71 -27.15 32.74
N GLU A 578 -16.00 -27.83 31.83
CA GLU A 578 -16.32 -27.81 30.40
C GLU A 578 -17.71 -28.36 30.09
N SER A 579 -18.23 -29.25 30.94
CA SER A 579 -19.60 -29.79 30.85
C SER A 579 -20.68 -28.77 31.24
N LEU A 580 -20.31 -27.66 31.91
CA LEU A 580 -21.21 -26.54 32.19
C LEU A 580 -21.38 -25.62 30.98
N LEU A 581 -20.40 -25.61 30.07
CA LEU A 581 -20.43 -24.81 28.85
C LEU A 581 -21.34 -25.49 27.80
N PRO A 582 -21.91 -24.72 26.86
CA PRO A 582 -22.65 -25.26 25.72
C PRO A 582 -21.85 -26.34 24.97
N PRO A 583 -22.54 -27.27 24.28
CA PRO A 583 -21.88 -28.25 23.41
C PRO A 583 -20.92 -27.57 22.43
N THR A 584 -19.79 -28.21 22.14
CA THR A 584 -18.79 -27.66 21.21
C THR A 584 -19.38 -27.47 19.82
N GLN A 585 -19.10 -26.32 19.22
CA GLN A 585 -19.48 -26.05 17.83
C GLN A 585 -18.56 -26.78 16.86
N GLU A 586 -19.12 -27.19 15.73
CA GLU A 586 -18.34 -27.65 14.59
C GLU A 586 -17.86 -26.45 13.76
N PRO A 587 -16.64 -26.49 13.19
CA PRO A 587 -16.19 -25.49 12.24
C PRO A 587 -17.14 -25.38 11.05
N VAL A 588 -17.47 -24.15 10.66
CA VAL A 588 -18.24 -23.87 9.43
C VAL A 588 -17.45 -24.28 8.20
N LEU A 589 -16.15 -23.99 8.20
CA LEU A 589 -15.21 -24.36 7.15
C LEU A 589 -14.15 -25.30 7.69
N ARG A 590 -14.06 -26.49 7.10
CA ARG A 590 -12.98 -27.46 7.31
C ARG A 590 -11.94 -27.48 6.17
N SER A 591 -12.19 -26.68 5.12
CA SER A 591 -11.35 -26.51 3.93
C SER A 591 -11.78 -25.23 3.21
N GLU A 592 -10.85 -24.64 2.45
CA GLU A 592 -11.09 -23.51 1.56
C GLU A 592 -12.10 -23.83 0.46
N ALA A 593 -12.27 -25.12 0.13
CA ALA A 593 -13.21 -25.57 -0.90
C ALA A 593 -14.65 -25.10 -0.62
N GLY A 594 -15.07 -25.08 0.65
CA GLY A 594 -16.43 -24.70 1.06
C GLY A 594 -16.72 -23.20 1.03
N LEU A 595 -15.69 -22.35 0.87
CA LEU A 595 -15.82 -20.90 1.05
C LEU A 595 -16.90 -20.27 0.15
N PHE A 596 -16.99 -20.70 -1.11
CA PHE A 596 -17.91 -20.12 -2.09
C PHE A 596 -19.30 -20.77 -2.13
N ASP A 597 -19.53 -21.84 -1.37
CA ASP A 597 -20.84 -22.47 -1.17
C ASP A 597 -21.53 -22.00 0.12
N LEU A 598 -20.84 -21.20 0.94
CA LEU A 598 -21.42 -20.61 2.14
C LEU A 598 -22.69 -19.82 1.84
N LYS A 599 -23.66 -19.95 2.73
CA LYS A 599 -24.92 -19.20 2.73
C LYS A 599 -25.00 -18.38 4.01
N SER A 600 -25.72 -17.26 3.95
CA SER A 600 -25.88 -16.36 5.10
C SER A 600 -26.38 -17.07 6.36
N LYS A 601 -27.26 -18.08 6.21
CA LYS A 601 -27.76 -18.91 7.31
C LYS A 601 -26.68 -19.76 7.99
N ASP A 602 -25.62 -20.13 7.29
CA ASP A 602 -24.54 -20.96 7.85
C ASP A 602 -23.68 -20.15 8.83
N LEU A 603 -23.72 -18.81 8.71
CA LEU A 603 -23.04 -17.88 9.61
C LEU A 603 -23.89 -17.43 10.80
N ARG A 604 -25.17 -17.85 10.85
CA ARG A 604 -26.13 -17.37 11.84
C ARG A 604 -25.67 -17.69 13.25
N ASP A 605 -25.39 -18.97 13.51
CA ASP A 605 -25.11 -19.52 14.83
C ASP A 605 -23.60 -19.76 15.05
N VAL A 606 -22.74 -18.92 14.47
CA VAL A 606 -21.30 -18.94 14.73
C VAL A 606 -21.01 -18.10 15.96
N PHE A 607 -20.76 -18.78 17.07
CA PHE A 607 -20.44 -18.17 18.34
C PHE A 607 -18.94 -18.21 18.63
N VAL A 608 -18.42 -17.14 19.21
CA VAL A 608 -17.04 -17.04 19.69
C VAL A 608 -17.01 -16.67 21.17
N TRP A 609 -15.93 -17.07 21.83
CA TRP A 609 -15.61 -16.74 23.21
C TRP A 609 -14.83 -15.43 23.26
N ARG A 610 -15.27 -14.47 24.08
CA ARG A 610 -14.57 -13.18 24.27
C ARG A 610 -14.40 -12.87 25.74
N GLU A 611 -13.21 -12.42 26.11
CA GLU A 611 -12.96 -11.85 27.43
C GLU A 611 -13.80 -10.57 27.59
N VAL A 612 -14.33 -10.37 28.81
CA VAL A 612 -14.95 -9.11 29.21
C VAL A 612 -13.84 -8.12 29.56
N PRO A 613 -13.73 -6.99 28.84
CA PRO A 613 -12.66 -6.02 29.08
C PRO A 613 -12.65 -5.51 30.52
N GLY A 614 -11.44 -5.36 31.08
CA GLY A 614 -11.24 -4.84 32.44
C GLY A 614 -11.31 -5.89 33.55
N THR A 615 -11.51 -7.17 33.21
CA THR A 615 -11.60 -8.26 34.19
C THR A 615 -10.31 -9.08 34.34
N ALA A 616 -9.28 -8.73 33.55
CA ALA A 616 -7.97 -9.39 33.56
C ALA A 616 -8.08 -10.91 33.37
N GLY A 617 -8.84 -11.33 32.35
CA GLY A 617 -9.07 -12.72 31.99
C GLY A 617 -10.06 -13.47 32.88
N ARG A 618 -10.65 -12.82 33.90
CA ARG A 618 -11.59 -13.49 34.81
C ARG A 618 -12.94 -13.76 34.18
N ASP A 619 -13.54 -12.78 33.51
CA ASP A 619 -14.92 -12.90 33.05
C ASP A 619 -14.96 -12.98 31.53
N TRP A 620 -15.85 -13.83 31.03
CA TRP A 620 -15.97 -14.15 29.61
C TRP A 620 -17.41 -14.05 29.13
N GLN A 621 -17.60 -13.99 27.83
CA GLN A 621 -18.91 -14.00 27.20
C GLN A 621 -18.89 -14.76 25.88
N GLN A 622 -20.00 -15.43 25.59
CA GLN A 622 -20.27 -16.03 24.29
C GLN A 622 -21.07 -15.05 23.44
N VAL A 623 -20.59 -14.77 22.22
CA VAL A 623 -21.26 -13.82 21.30
C VAL A 623 -21.31 -14.39 19.88
N ARG A 624 -22.37 -14.08 19.13
CA ARG A 624 -22.38 -14.29 17.67
C ARG A 624 -21.32 -13.42 17.02
N PHE A 625 -20.56 -14.00 16.11
CA PHE A 625 -19.52 -13.28 15.39
C PHE A 625 -20.09 -12.48 14.21
N PHE A 626 -20.84 -13.15 13.34
CA PHE A 626 -21.32 -12.57 12.08
C PHE A 626 -22.67 -11.85 12.23
N TRP A 627 -23.57 -12.40 13.05
CA TRP A 627 -24.95 -11.91 13.17
C TRP A 627 -25.15 -11.05 14.42
N ALA A 628 -26.09 -10.10 14.34
CA ALA A 628 -26.43 -9.26 15.48
C ALA A 628 -27.22 -10.06 16.52
N LYS A 629 -26.96 -9.78 17.81
CA LYS A 629 -27.71 -10.36 18.93
C LYS A 629 -29.21 -10.10 18.76
N PRO A 630 -30.07 -11.11 18.96
CA PRO A 630 -31.52 -10.93 18.92
C PRO A 630 -31.96 -9.87 19.93
N LYS A 631 -32.79 -8.93 19.47
CA LYS A 631 -33.40 -7.91 20.34
C LYS A 631 -34.61 -8.51 21.05
N ARG A 632 -34.89 -8.04 22.27
CA ARG A 632 -36.16 -8.37 22.92
C ARG A 632 -37.32 -7.75 22.15
N VAL A 633 -38.33 -8.57 21.85
CA VAL A 633 -39.56 -8.17 21.18
C VAL A 633 -40.27 -7.14 22.02
N THR A 634 -40.52 -5.98 21.44
CA THR A 634 -41.27 -4.90 22.07
C THR A 634 -42.77 -5.22 22.11
N ALA A 635 -43.52 -4.57 23.00
CA ALA A 635 -44.98 -4.72 23.05
C ALA A 635 -45.66 -4.35 21.71
N ALA A 636 -45.09 -3.40 20.97
CA ALA A 636 -45.58 -3.00 19.65
C ALA A 636 -45.33 -4.07 18.58
N GLU A 637 -44.14 -4.67 18.55
CA GLU A 637 -43.80 -5.77 17.64
C GLU A 637 -44.62 -7.03 17.95
N ALA A 638 -44.82 -7.33 19.23
CA ALA A 638 -45.68 -8.40 19.70
C ALA A 638 -47.11 -8.28 19.15
N ALA A 639 -47.71 -7.10 19.27
CA ALA A 639 -49.05 -6.83 18.75
C ALA A 639 -49.13 -6.85 17.22
N THR A 640 -48.07 -6.44 16.52
CA THR A 640 -48.06 -6.31 15.06
C THR A 640 -47.80 -7.64 14.34
N PHE A 641 -46.89 -8.47 14.88
CA PHE A 641 -46.41 -9.70 14.23
C PHE A 641 -46.89 -10.98 14.93
N GLY A 642 -47.76 -10.87 15.94
CA GLY A 642 -48.24 -12.02 16.71
C GLY A 642 -47.13 -12.69 17.54
N LEU A 643 -46.17 -11.90 18.02
CA LEU A 643 -45.04 -12.36 18.85
C LEU A 643 -45.33 -12.13 20.33
N VAL A 644 -44.49 -12.67 21.22
CA VAL A 644 -44.61 -12.48 22.67
C VAL A 644 -43.71 -11.34 23.14
N ALA A 645 -44.29 -10.32 23.77
CA ALA A 645 -43.53 -9.18 24.29
C ALA A 645 -42.55 -9.63 25.39
N GLY A 646 -41.29 -9.21 25.28
CA GLY A 646 -40.23 -9.53 26.23
C GLY A 646 -39.39 -10.76 25.89
N GLU A 647 -39.82 -11.62 24.95
CA GLU A 647 -39.01 -12.72 24.41
C GLU A 647 -37.91 -12.20 23.47
N LEU A 648 -36.88 -13.02 23.24
CA LEU A 648 -35.83 -12.70 22.25
C LEU A 648 -36.41 -12.93 20.85
N GLY A 649 -36.33 -11.92 19.98
CA GLY A 649 -36.72 -12.03 18.58
C GLY A 649 -35.70 -12.78 17.73
N GLU A 650 -35.86 -12.71 16.42
CA GLU A 650 -34.95 -13.35 15.47
C GLU A 650 -33.61 -12.59 15.33
N PRO A 651 -32.45 -13.28 15.32
CA PRO A 651 -31.17 -12.68 14.96
C PRO A 651 -31.24 -12.06 13.56
N VAL A 652 -30.52 -10.97 13.34
CA VAL A 652 -30.53 -10.25 12.06
C VAL A 652 -29.13 -10.22 11.45
N ALA A 653 -29.02 -10.52 10.16
CA ALA A 653 -27.80 -10.35 9.40
C ALA A 653 -27.45 -8.86 9.32
N GLY A 654 -26.28 -8.47 9.82
CA GLY A 654 -25.81 -7.10 9.74
C GLY A 654 -25.20 -6.78 8.37
N LYS A 655 -24.96 -5.49 8.13
CA LYS A 655 -24.27 -4.99 6.92
C LYS A 655 -22.93 -5.69 6.66
N THR A 656 -22.20 -6.09 7.71
CA THR A 656 -20.94 -6.84 7.59
C THR A 656 -21.13 -8.18 6.87
N VAL A 657 -22.21 -8.91 7.15
CA VAL A 657 -22.51 -10.19 6.50
C VAL A 657 -22.89 -9.97 5.04
N GLU A 658 -23.70 -8.93 4.77
CA GLU A 658 -24.05 -8.54 3.40
C GLU A 658 -22.80 -8.17 2.59
N THR A 659 -21.92 -7.33 3.13
CA THR A 659 -20.64 -6.96 2.49
C THR A 659 -19.79 -8.19 2.21
N PHE A 660 -19.65 -9.10 3.19
CA PHE A 660 -18.88 -10.34 3.02
C PHE A 660 -19.39 -11.18 1.84
N PHE A 661 -20.70 -11.42 1.74
CA PHE A 661 -21.27 -12.18 0.63
C PHE A 661 -21.21 -11.44 -0.72
N ASN A 662 -21.34 -10.11 -0.72
CA ASN A 662 -21.15 -9.31 -1.93
C ASN A 662 -19.71 -9.42 -2.45
N GLN A 663 -18.71 -9.42 -1.56
CA GLN A 663 -17.31 -9.59 -1.94
C GLN A 663 -17.01 -11.03 -2.40
N LEU A 664 -17.60 -12.06 -1.77
CA LEU A 664 -17.52 -13.44 -2.27
C LEU A 664 -18.10 -13.57 -3.68
N ALA A 665 -19.21 -12.89 -3.98
CA ALA A 665 -19.77 -12.85 -5.33
C ALA A 665 -18.85 -12.12 -6.30
N ALA A 666 -18.29 -10.96 -5.91
CA ALA A 666 -17.36 -10.19 -6.71
C ALA A 666 -16.05 -10.96 -7.02
N ALA A 667 -15.61 -11.83 -6.10
CA ALA A 667 -14.41 -12.65 -6.27
C ALA A 667 -14.44 -13.53 -7.53
N ARG A 668 -15.63 -13.95 -7.98
CA ARG A 668 -15.85 -14.75 -9.20
C ARG A 668 -15.41 -14.02 -10.47
N SER A 669 -15.45 -12.68 -10.45
CA SER A 669 -15.05 -11.83 -11.58
C SER A 669 -13.59 -11.39 -11.54
N LYS A 670 -12.83 -11.76 -10.49
CA LYS A 670 -11.42 -11.36 -10.35
C LYS A 670 -10.55 -12.13 -11.36
N GLU A 671 -9.45 -11.52 -11.74
CA GLU A 671 -8.50 -12.09 -12.69
C GLU A 671 -7.86 -13.38 -12.15
N THR A 672 -7.59 -14.35 -13.04
CA THR A 672 -7.02 -15.67 -12.68
C THR A 672 -5.75 -15.57 -11.84
N TRP A 673 -4.92 -14.55 -12.04
CA TRP A 673 -3.71 -14.38 -11.23
C TRP A 673 -4.00 -14.15 -9.74
N ARG A 674 -5.11 -13.47 -9.41
CA ARG A 674 -5.53 -13.28 -8.01
C ARG A 674 -6.00 -14.59 -7.40
N VAL A 675 -6.67 -15.42 -8.19
CA VAL A 675 -7.08 -16.77 -7.79
C VAL A 675 -5.84 -17.63 -7.53
N LEU A 676 -4.84 -17.59 -8.42
CA LEU A 676 -3.57 -18.31 -8.22
C LEU A 676 -2.82 -17.88 -6.96
N VAL A 677 -2.80 -16.58 -6.65
CA VAL A 677 -2.23 -16.07 -5.39
C VAL A 677 -3.04 -16.58 -4.20
N ALA A 678 -4.37 -16.56 -4.28
CA ALA A 678 -5.27 -17.01 -3.21
C ALA A 678 -5.11 -18.49 -2.87
N LEU A 679 -4.78 -19.34 -3.85
CA LEU A 679 -4.48 -20.76 -3.64
C LEU A 679 -3.21 -21.02 -2.81
N SER A 680 -2.44 -19.98 -2.47
CA SER A 680 -1.29 -20.08 -1.57
C SER A 680 -0.21 -21.06 -2.08
N ILE A 681 -0.01 -21.12 -3.39
CA ILE A 681 1.01 -21.97 -4.02
C ILE A 681 2.40 -21.45 -3.64
N ARG A 682 3.27 -22.35 -3.16
CA ARG A 682 4.62 -21.98 -2.71
C ARG A 682 5.43 -21.35 -3.84
N HIS A 683 6.22 -20.32 -3.51
CA HIS A 683 7.05 -19.53 -4.44
C HIS A 683 6.26 -18.74 -5.51
N LEU A 684 4.94 -18.90 -5.61
CA LEU A 684 4.12 -18.20 -6.58
C LEU A 684 3.57 -16.89 -6.01
N GLY A 685 4.37 -15.83 -6.07
CA GLY A 685 3.95 -14.47 -5.72
C GLY A 685 3.09 -13.79 -6.81
N PRO A 686 2.53 -12.59 -6.55
CA PRO A 686 1.67 -11.87 -7.48
C PRO A 686 2.29 -11.62 -8.87
N VAL A 687 3.59 -11.30 -8.93
CA VAL A 687 4.31 -11.05 -10.19
C VAL A 687 4.35 -12.31 -11.06
N ALA A 688 4.81 -13.43 -10.50
CA ALA A 688 4.85 -14.72 -11.18
C ALA A 688 3.44 -15.21 -11.54
N ALA A 689 2.47 -15.06 -10.64
CA ALA A 689 1.07 -15.42 -10.89
C ALA A 689 0.48 -14.63 -12.07
N ARG A 690 0.77 -13.32 -12.20
CA ARG A 690 0.36 -12.51 -13.35
C ARG A 690 0.99 -13.00 -14.65
N ALA A 691 2.28 -13.33 -14.62
CA ALA A 691 2.98 -13.86 -15.79
C ALA A 691 2.38 -15.22 -16.23
N VAL A 692 2.14 -16.12 -15.28
CA VAL A 692 1.48 -17.41 -15.53
C VAL A 692 0.09 -17.20 -16.11
N ALA A 693 -0.75 -16.36 -15.48
CA ALA A 693 -2.12 -16.11 -15.93
C ALA A 693 -2.20 -15.43 -17.30
N ARG A 694 -1.18 -14.66 -17.73
CA ARG A 694 -1.14 -14.10 -19.09
C ARG A 694 -0.98 -15.18 -20.15
N LYS A 695 -0.19 -16.22 -19.88
CA LYS A 695 0.04 -17.34 -20.81
C LYS A 695 -1.04 -18.42 -20.68
N PHE A 696 -1.52 -18.67 -19.47
CA PHE A 696 -2.53 -19.65 -19.12
C PHE A 696 -3.72 -18.94 -18.45
N PRO A 697 -4.69 -18.44 -19.25
CA PRO A 697 -5.68 -17.47 -18.79
C PRO A 697 -6.73 -18.04 -17.82
N THR A 698 -6.85 -19.36 -17.73
CA THR A 698 -7.84 -20.03 -16.88
C THR A 698 -7.16 -20.97 -15.90
N LEU A 699 -7.81 -21.24 -14.77
CA LEU A 699 -7.30 -22.17 -13.77
C LEU A 699 -7.13 -23.58 -14.33
N ALA A 700 -8.04 -24.00 -15.22
CA ALA A 700 -7.94 -25.26 -15.95
C ALA A 700 -6.70 -25.31 -16.88
N ALA A 701 -6.38 -24.21 -17.56
CA ALA A 701 -5.19 -24.13 -18.42
C ALA A 701 -3.89 -24.22 -17.60
N VAL A 702 -3.86 -23.62 -16.41
CA VAL A 702 -2.71 -23.73 -15.50
C VAL A 702 -2.57 -25.15 -14.98
N ALA A 703 -3.68 -25.78 -14.55
CA ALA A 703 -3.68 -27.14 -14.03
C ALA A 703 -3.23 -28.19 -15.07
N ALA A 704 -3.49 -27.94 -16.35
CA ALA A 704 -3.09 -28.82 -17.45
C ALA A 704 -1.63 -28.61 -17.92
N ALA A 705 -0.98 -27.52 -17.52
CA ALA A 705 0.38 -27.20 -17.95
C ALA A 705 1.42 -28.08 -17.24
N ASP A 706 2.45 -28.51 -17.97
CA ASP A 706 3.60 -29.21 -17.39
C ASP A 706 4.70 -28.23 -16.95
N VAL A 707 5.72 -28.77 -16.29
CA VAL A 707 6.84 -27.98 -15.75
C VAL A 707 7.59 -27.26 -16.87
N GLU A 708 7.74 -27.90 -18.04
CA GLU A 708 8.42 -27.30 -19.18
C GLU A 708 7.64 -26.08 -19.68
N ALA A 709 6.35 -26.22 -19.97
CA ALA A 709 5.50 -25.15 -20.47
C ALA A 709 5.41 -23.94 -19.53
N LEU A 710 5.36 -24.20 -18.21
CA LEU A 710 5.37 -23.17 -17.16
C LEU A 710 6.73 -22.48 -17.04
N SER A 711 7.84 -23.22 -17.13
CA SER A 711 9.20 -22.65 -17.05
C SER A 711 9.56 -21.73 -18.23
N GLN A 712 8.81 -21.82 -19.33
CA GLN A 712 8.92 -20.91 -20.48
C GLN A 712 8.21 -19.56 -20.25
N VAL A 713 7.59 -19.33 -19.08
CA VAL A 713 7.02 -18.04 -18.71
C VAL A 713 8.13 -17.17 -18.11
N GLU A 714 8.31 -15.96 -18.63
CA GLU A 714 9.28 -15.00 -18.09
C GLU A 714 8.98 -14.70 -16.62
N GLY A 715 9.97 -14.89 -15.75
CA GLY A 715 9.83 -14.78 -14.29
C GLY A 715 9.39 -16.07 -13.58
N VAL A 716 9.19 -17.19 -14.29
CA VAL A 716 8.86 -18.49 -13.72
C VAL A 716 10.02 -19.46 -13.97
N GLY A 717 10.86 -19.65 -12.95
CA GLY A 717 11.92 -20.67 -12.99
C GLY A 717 11.38 -22.09 -12.82
N THR A 718 12.25 -23.10 -13.02
CA THR A 718 11.92 -24.53 -12.85
C THR A 718 11.40 -24.86 -11.45
N VAL A 719 11.87 -24.17 -10.42
CA VAL A 719 11.40 -24.33 -9.02
C VAL A 719 9.94 -23.90 -8.86
N ILE A 720 9.57 -22.74 -9.42
CA ILE A 720 8.19 -22.23 -9.36
C ILE A 720 7.28 -23.12 -10.21
N ALA A 721 7.73 -23.47 -11.43
CA ALA A 721 6.98 -24.35 -12.31
C ALA A 721 6.69 -25.72 -11.67
N ALA A 722 7.70 -26.36 -11.06
CA ALA A 722 7.53 -27.60 -10.32
C ALA A 722 6.57 -27.43 -9.13
N SER A 723 6.72 -26.35 -8.36
CA SER A 723 5.85 -26.07 -7.21
C SER A 723 4.39 -25.91 -7.61
N VAL A 724 4.11 -25.27 -8.75
CA VAL A 724 2.76 -25.16 -9.31
C VAL A 724 2.22 -26.52 -9.70
N VAL A 725 2.96 -27.29 -10.52
CA VAL A 725 2.52 -28.61 -11.00
C VAL A 725 2.29 -29.57 -9.84
N ASP A 726 3.22 -29.64 -8.88
CA ASP A 726 3.12 -30.51 -7.72
C ASP A 726 1.92 -30.13 -6.86
N TRP A 727 1.65 -28.83 -6.69
CA TRP A 727 0.48 -28.36 -5.96
C TRP A 727 -0.84 -28.86 -6.60
N PHE A 728 -1.01 -28.74 -7.92
CA PHE A 728 -2.22 -29.21 -8.62
C PHE A 728 -2.38 -30.74 -8.64
N ARG A 729 -1.33 -31.51 -8.33
CA ARG A 729 -1.38 -32.98 -8.26
C ARG A 729 -1.85 -33.52 -6.92
N VAL A 730 -1.85 -32.70 -5.87
CA VAL A 730 -2.27 -33.12 -4.53
C VAL A 730 -3.79 -33.29 -4.49
N PRO A 731 -4.34 -34.45 -4.06
CA PRO A 731 -5.78 -34.74 -4.15
C PRO A 731 -6.68 -33.69 -3.48
N TRP A 732 -6.37 -33.28 -2.25
CA TRP A 732 -7.20 -32.31 -1.53
C TRP A 732 -7.12 -30.89 -2.12
N HIS A 733 -6.04 -30.55 -2.84
CA HIS A 733 -5.99 -29.29 -3.61
C HIS A 733 -6.92 -29.35 -4.83
N GLN A 734 -7.08 -30.51 -5.46
CA GLN A 734 -7.99 -30.69 -6.59
C GLN A 734 -9.45 -30.50 -6.17
N GLU A 735 -9.81 -30.87 -4.94
CA GLU A 735 -11.13 -30.58 -4.36
C GLU A 735 -11.39 -29.07 -4.29
N ILE A 736 -10.40 -28.29 -3.84
CA ILE A 736 -10.47 -26.81 -3.80
C ILE A 736 -10.65 -26.26 -5.21
N VAL A 737 -9.79 -26.67 -6.15
CA VAL A 737 -9.84 -26.22 -7.55
C VAL A 737 -11.19 -26.55 -8.18
N SER A 738 -11.71 -27.76 -7.96
CA SER A 738 -13.01 -28.18 -8.46
C SER A 738 -14.13 -27.33 -7.88
N ALA A 739 -14.18 -27.15 -6.55
CA ALA A 739 -15.22 -26.36 -5.89
C ALA A 739 -15.20 -24.89 -6.33
N TRP A 740 -14.01 -24.28 -6.41
CA TRP A 740 -13.86 -22.88 -6.82
C TRP A 740 -14.19 -22.68 -8.30
N THR A 741 -13.80 -23.61 -9.18
CA THR A 741 -14.16 -23.56 -10.60
C THR A 741 -15.66 -23.71 -10.80
N GLN A 742 -16.32 -24.62 -10.05
CA GLN A 742 -17.79 -24.76 -10.06
C GLN A 742 -18.50 -23.49 -9.56
N ALA A 743 -17.89 -22.78 -8.61
CA ALA A 743 -18.37 -21.47 -8.16
C ALA A 743 -18.09 -20.32 -9.15
N GLY A 744 -17.37 -20.58 -10.24
CA GLY A 744 -17.09 -19.63 -11.32
C GLY A 744 -15.75 -18.88 -11.21
N LEU A 745 -14.84 -19.28 -10.31
CA LEU A 745 -13.53 -18.66 -10.19
C LEU A 745 -12.57 -19.18 -11.28
N GLY A 746 -11.69 -18.28 -11.76
CA GLY A 746 -10.58 -18.66 -12.64
C GLY A 746 -10.98 -19.04 -14.07
N LEU A 747 -12.15 -18.60 -14.55
CA LEU A 747 -12.62 -18.81 -15.93
C LEU A 747 -11.94 -17.88 -16.96
N GLY A 748 -11.13 -16.91 -16.52
CA GLY A 748 -10.43 -15.96 -17.40
C GLY A 748 -11.33 -14.82 -17.92
N LEU A 749 -10.72 -13.66 -18.21
CA LEU A 749 -11.44 -12.43 -18.60
C LEU A 749 -12.18 -12.50 -19.95
N ARG A 750 -11.93 -13.53 -20.77
CA ARG A 750 -12.56 -13.67 -22.09
C ARG A 750 -13.93 -14.36 -22.04
N ASP A 751 -14.22 -15.15 -21.01
CA ASP A 751 -15.45 -15.97 -20.95
C ASP A 751 -16.66 -15.21 -20.39
N PHE A 752 -16.46 -14.04 -19.77
CA PHE A 752 -17.57 -13.16 -19.36
C PHE A 752 -18.20 -12.38 -20.53
N GLY A 753 -17.65 -12.49 -21.75
CA GLY A 753 -18.07 -11.73 -22.93
C GLY A 753 -19.03 -12.45 -23.88
N VAL A 754 -19.32 -13.75 -23.70
CA VAL A 754 -20.19 -14.51 -24.61
C VAL A 754 -21.06 -15.48 -23.80
N GLY A 755 -22.12 -14.98 -23.17
CA GLY A 755 -23.02 -15.88 -22.42
C GLY A 755 -24.22 -15.28 -21.69
N LEU A 756 -24.31 -13.95 -21.54
CA LEU A 756 -25.47 -13.29 -20.90
C LEU A 756 -26.39 -12.54 -21.87
N ALA A 757 -26.26 -12.82 -23.17
CA ALA A 757 -27.15 -12.28 -24.21
C ALA A 757 -27.59 -13.39 -25.18
N SER A 758 -28.32 -14.41 -24.71
CA SER A 758 -29.22 -15.21 -25.58
C SER A 758 -30.14 -16.22 -24.86
N ALA A 759 -30.33 -16.15 -23.53
CA ALA A 759 -31.27 -17.05 -22.83
C ALA A 759 -32.57 -16.32 -22.43
N SER A 760 -33.31 -15.83 -23.42
CA SER A 760 -34.73 -15.49 -23.25
C SER A 760 -35.49 -15.68 -24.57
N ARG A 761 -35.75 -16.94 -24.94
CA ARG A 761 -36.93 -17.40 -25.69
C ARG A 761 -36.85 -18.91 -25.97
N GLY A 762 -37.76 -19.65 -25.31
CA GLY A 762 -38.39 -20.86 -25.86
C GLY A 762 -37.76 -22.20 -25.53
N ALA A 763 -38.33 -22.91 -24.53
CA ALA A 763 -38.91 -24.25 -24.66
C ALA A 763 -39.24 -24.82 -23.27
N SER A 764 -40.50 -24.78 -22.86
CA SER A 764 -41.02 -25.60 -21.77
C SER A 764 -41.24 -27.03 -22.27
N PRO A 765 -40.89 -28.08 -21.50
CA PRO A 765 -41.41 -29.42 -21.77
C PRO A 765 -42.86 -29.52 -21.26
N GLY A 766 -43.71 -30.08 -22.11
CA GLY A 766 -45.13 -30.26 -21.82
C GLY A 766 -45.39 -31.24 -20.68
N VAL A 767 -46.42 -30.91 -19.89
CA VAL A 767 -47.21 -31.88 -19.14
C VAL A 767 -48.65 -31.69 -19.60
N ASP A 768 -49.28 -32.82 -19.87
CA ASP A 768 -50.54 -32.99 -20.57
C ASP A 768 -51.76 -32.31 -19.93
N SER A 769 -52.68 -32.03 -20.85
CA SER A 769 -54.03 -31.46 -20.83
C SER A 769 -55.04 -32.03 -19.83
N GLY A 770 -56.02 -31.19 -19.45
CA GLY A 770 -57.39 -31.65 -19.21
C GLY A 770 -58.38 -30.67 -18.53
N GLY A 771 -59.08 -29.84 -19.33
CA GLY A 771 -60.36 -29.17 -18.98
C GLY A 771 -60.24 -27.88 -18.15
N ILE A 772 -61.00 -26.80 -18.35
CA ILE A 772 -62.36 -26.59 -18.85
C ILE A 772 -62.45 -25.17 -19.45
N GLN A 773 -63.37 -24.98 -20.40
CA GLN A 773 -63.67 -23.76 -21.17
C GLN A 773 -64.30 -22.59 -20.35
N PRO A 774 -64.36 -21.38 -20.94
CA PRO A 774 -64.49 -20.10 -20.24
C PRO A 774 -65.93 -19.58 -20.18
N ASP A 775 -66.22 -18.73 -19.20
CA ASP A 775 -67.26 -17.69 -19.26
C ASP A 775 -67.02 -16.64 -18.17
N LEU A 776 -66.89 -15.37 -18.56
CA LEU A 776 -67.61 -14.24 -17.95
C LEU A 776 -67.27 -12.93 -18.69
N PHE A 777 -68.31 -12.39 -19.30
CA PHE A 777 -68.38 -11.14 -20.05
C PHE A 777 -68.64 -9.95 -19.09
N SER A 778 -68.07 -8.80 -19.48
CA SER A 778 -68.59 -7.42 -19.43
C SER A 778 -69.39 -6.88 -18.23
N ASP A 779 -69.06 -5.65 -17.84
CA ASP A 779 -70.10 -4.61 -17.73
C ASP A 779 -69.56 -3.17 -17.94
N PHE A 780 -70.32 -2.43 -18.78
CA PHE A 780 -70.45 -0.96 -19.00
C PHE A 780 -69.21 -0.07 -19.22
N GLY A 781 -69.19 0.95 -20.10
CA GLY A 781 -70.24 1.65 -20.84
C GLY A 781 -69.78 3.09 -21.11
N THR A 782 -69.98 3.57 -22.34
CA THR A 782 -69.45 4.81 -22.95
C THR A 782 -70.14 6.12 -22.54
N GLY A 783 -69.43 7.26 -22.67
CA GLY A 783 -70.01 8.60 -22.78
C GLY A 783 -69.03 9.64 -23.36
N HIS A 784 -69.35 10.17 -24.55
CA HIS A 784 -68.70 11.32 -25.22
C HIS A 784 -69.16 12.66 -24.61
N VAL A 785 -68.39 13.75 -24.82
CA VAL A 785 -68.81 15.06 -25.41
C VAL A 785 -67.61 16.05 -25.46
N SER A 786 -67.73 16.97 -26.41
CA SER A 786 -66.84 17.92 -27.11
C SER A 786 -66.20 19.11 -26.35
N GLY A 787 -65.03 19.54 -26.85
CA GLY A 787 -64.74 20.84 -27.51
C GLY A 787 -64.86 22.18 -26.74
N GLY A 788 -63.81 23.02 -26.83
CA GLY A 788 -63.87 24.47 -26.62
C GLY A 788 -62.54 25.14 -26.26
N ASP A 789 -61.97 25.92 -27.19
CA ASP A 789 -60.94 26.94 -26.98
C ASP A 789 -61.46 28.11 -26.14
N VAL A 790 -60.62 28.82 -25.34
CA VAL A 790 -60.55 30.30 -25.18
C VAL A 790 -59.26 30.69 -24.41
N GLU A 791 -58.64 31.78 -24.87
CA GLU A 791 -57.44 32.49 -24.40
C GLU A 791 -57.54 33.21 -23.02
N SER A 792 -56.35 33.56 -22.51
CA SER A 792 -55.99 34.82 -21.81
C SER A 792 -56.32 35.01 -20.32
N GLY A 793 -55.38 35.62 -19.58
CA GLY A 793 -55.70 36.50 -18.44
C GLY A 793 -55.05 36.20 -17.08
N GLN A 794 -53.87 36.80 -16.86
CA GLN A 794 -53.39 37.53 -15.65
C GLN A 794 -53.58 37.03 -14.20
N ALA A 795 -52.50 37.28 -13.44
CA ALA A 795 -52.22 37.17 -11.99
C ALA A 795 -53.32 37.67 -11.03
N PRO A 796 -53.24 37.40 -9.69
CA PRO A 796 -52.43 38.29 -8.84
C PRO A 796 -51.93 37.76 -7.45
N HIS A 797 -51.08 38.61 -6.84
CA HIS A 797 -50.90 38.93 -5.40
C HIS A 797 -49.86 38.21 -4.51
N GLU A 798 -48.85 39.01 -4.12
CA GLU A 798 -48.05 38.97 -2.88
C GLU A 798 -48.91 39.13 -1.60
N PRO A 799 -48.34 38.90 -0.39
CA PRO A 799 -47.78 40.04 0.35
C PRO A 799 -46.51 39.77 1.20
N ALA A 800 -45.67 40.82 1.24
CA ALA A 800 -45.05 41.48 2.41
C ALA A 800 -43.96 40.80 3.29
N ASN A 801 -42.84 41.52 3.35
CA ASN A 801 -41.71 41.50 4.30
C ASN A 801 -42.04 42.36 5.56
N PRO A 802 -41.31 42.29 6.70
CA PRO A 802 -40.17 43.22 6.87
C PRO A 802 -39.01 42.82 7.83
N GLY A 803 -37.87 43.50 7.65
CA GLY A 803 -36.81 43.82 8.64
C GLY A 803 -35.52 43.01 8.48
N GLY A 804 -34.34 43.53 8.07
CA GLY A 804 -33.66 44.81 8.37
C GLY A 804 -32.53 44.53 9.37
N ILE A 805 -31.25 44.63 9.01
CA ILE A 805 -30.27 45.67 9.39
C ILE A 805 -29.02 45.58 8.47
N GLU A 806 -28.53 46.75 8.06
CA GLU A 806 -27.45 47.07 7.12
C GLU A 806 -26.02 47.06 7.72
N ALA A 807 -25.00 47.07 6.83
CA ALA A 807 -23.88 48.04 6.75
C ALA A 807 -22.63 47.37 6.12
N SER A 808 -22.32 47.60 4.83
CA SER A 808 -21.63 48.76 4.22
C SER A 808 -20.11 48.54 4.03
N TRP A 809 -19.69 48.31 2.78
CA TRP A 809 -18.33 48.61 2.32
C TRP A 809 -18.44 49.45 1.05
N GLY A 810 -17.97 50.69 1.17
CA GLY A 810 -18.04 51.73 0.16
C GLY A 810 -17.03 51.53 -0.97
N GLN A 811 -17.44 52.04 -2.12
CA GLN A 811 -16.65 52.23 -3.33
C GLN A 811 -15.58 53.31 -3.14
N ASN A 812 -14.46 53.20 -3.86
CA ASN A 812 -13.86 54.30 -4.64
C ASN A 812 -12.64 53.80 -5.46
N PHE A 813 -12.80 53.69 -6.77
CA PHE A 813 -11.70 53.85 -7.74
C PHE A 813 -12.21 54.71 -8.91
N PRO A 814 -11.48 55.75 -9.36
CA PRO A 814 -11.91 56.64 -10.42
C PRO A 814 -11.67 56.04 -11.82
N ALA A 815 -12.58 56.35 -12.74
CA ALA A 815 -12.50 56.03 -14.15
C ALA A 815 -11.67 57.07 -14.93
N ALA A 816 -10.84 56.62 -15.88
CA ALA A 816 -10.79 57.19 -17.25
C ALA A 816 -9.82 56.46 -18.19
N LYS A 817 -10.41 55.87 -19.24
CA LYS A 817 -10.08 55.99 -20.68
C LYS A 817 -8.68 55.56 -21.17
N GLY A 818 -8.64 54.42 -21.84
CA GLY A 818 -7.62 54.05 -22.81
C GLY A 818 -8.11 52.90 -23.69
N SER A 819 -8.27 53.17 -24.97
CA SER A 819 -8.89 52.36 -26.04
C SER A 819 -8.26 50.99 -26.27
N ALA A 820 -9.12 49.98 -26.46
CA ALA A 820 -8.76 48.67 -27.00
C ALA A 820 -8.42 48.75 -28.50
N PRO A 821 -7.55 47.86 -28.99
CA PRO A 821 -7.79 47.12 -30.22
C PRO A 821 -8.06 45.66 -29.87
N GLY A 822 -9.10 45.09 -30.49
CA GLY A 822 -9.52 43.72 -30.26
C GLY A 822 -8.44 42.70 -30.62
N MET A 823 -8.25 41.73 -29.72
CA MET A 823 -7.62 40.45 -30.04
C MET A 823 -8.66 39.37 -29.85
N SER A 824 -8.91 38.65 -30.94
CA SER A 824 -9.70 37.43 -31.02
C SER A 824 -9.34 36.45 -29.90
N ALA A 825 -10.36 35.86 -29.30
CA ALA A 825 -10.22 34.71 -28.43
C ALA A 825 -9.45 33.59 -29.14
N GLN A 826 -8.18 33.42 -28.81
CA GLN A 826 -7.43 32.20 -29.03
C GLN A 826 -7.24 31.52 -27.68
N ASN A 827 -8.03 30.48 -27.50
CA ASN A 827 -7.85 29.45 -26.51
C ASN A 827 -6.47 28.80 -26.75
N GLN A 828 -5.47 29.11 -25.92
CA GLN A 828 -4.21 28.37 -25.90
C GLN A 828 -4.07 27.72 -24.52
N SER A 829 -4.47 26.45 -24.47
CA SER A 829 -3.92 25.46 -23.55
C SER A 829 -2.40 25.48 -23.65
N GLY A 830 -1.69 25.73 -22.55
CA GLY A 830 -0.24 25.59 -22.47
C GLY A 830 0.16 24.13 -22.64
N ALA A 831 0.28 23.69 -23.90
CA ALA A 831 0.91 22.44 -24.26
C ALA A 831 2.44 22.62 -24.12
N TRP A 832 3.06 21.72 -23.38
CA TRP A 832 4.52 21.59 -23.33
C TRP A 832 5.02 21.23 -24.72
N GLU A 833 5.98 21.98 -25.27
CA GLU A 833 6.69 21.54 -26.48
C GLU A 833 7.53 20.32 -26.11
N GLU A 834 6.99 19.13 -26.39
CA GLU A 834 7.75 17.88 -26.40
C GLU A 834 8.93 18.02 -27.37
N PRO A 835 10.12 17.46 -27.05
CA PRO A 835 11.22 17.44 -28.01
C PRO A 835 10.75 16.80 -29.32
N GLU A 836 11.08 17.44 -30.45
CA GLU A 836 10.68 16.94 -31.76
C GLU A 836 11.00 15.45 -31.88
N GLN A 837 10.00 14.65 -32.30
CA GLN A 837 10.10 13.20 -32.42
C GLN A 837 10.88 12.80 -33.68
N THR A 838 12.10 13.32 -33.81
CA THR A 838 12.99 13.22 -34.98
C THR A 838 13.39 11.77 -35.32
N LEU A 839 13.22 10.85 -34.38
CA LEU A 839 13.55 9.43 -34.54
C LEU A 839 12.32 8.51 -34.51
N ALA A 840 11.11 9.06 -34.56
CA ALA A 840 9.86 8.30 -34.55
C ALA A 840 9.87 7.14 -35.57
N GLY A 841 9.67 5.91 -35.07
CA GLY A 841 9.57 4.71 -35.91
C GLY A 841 10.92 4.12 -36.36
N LEU A 842 12.05 4.72 -36.01
CA LEU A 842 13.37 4.20 -36.31
C LEU A 842 13.85 3.22 -35.22
N THR A 843 14.54 2.16 -35.61
CA THR A 843 15.22 1.25 -34.68
C THR A 843 16.73 1.43 -34.76
N LEU A 844 17.36 1.85 -33.67
CA LEU A 844 18.78 2.17 -33.61
C LEU A 844 19.54 1.12 -32.80
N VAL A 845 20.79 0.85 -33.18
CA VAL A 845 21.74 0.07 -32.36
C VAL A 845 22.97 0.91 -32.11
N ILE A 846 23.29 1.13 -30.84
CA ILE A 846 24.50 1.85 -30.43
C ILE A 846 25.58 0.82 -30.09
N THR A 847 26.78 1.00 -30.64
CA THR A 847 27.92 0.10 -30.44
C THR A 847 29.23 0.88 -30.37
N GLY A 848 30.10 0.53 -29.43
CA GLY A 848 31.31 1.31 -29.12
C GLY A 848 31.03 2.49 -28.17
N ASN A 849 32.07 3.25 -27.85
CA ASN A 849 31.98 4.43 -26.98
C ASN A 849 31.49 5.67 -27.74
N ILE A 850 30.49 6.37 -27.21
CA ILE A 850 29.93 7.59 -27.77
C ILE A 850 30.44 8.79 -26.95
N PRO A 851 31.20 9.73 -27.52
CA PRO A 851 31.68 10.90 -26.78
C PRO A 851 30.52 11.69 -26.15
N GLY A 852 30.62 11.98 -24.85
CA GLY A 852 29.61 12.73 -24.10
C GLY A 852 28.37 11.94 -23.68
N PHE A 853 28.26 10.65 -24.03
CA PHE A 853 27.15 9.80 -23.62
C PHE A 853 27.64 8.49 -23.00
N THR A 854 27.00 8.06 -21.91
CA THR A 854 27.07 6.64 -21.52
C THR A 854 26.21 5.82 -22.47
N ARG A 855 26.40 4.51 -22.50
CA ARG A 855 25.58 3.64 -23.34
C ARG A 855 24.09 3.79 -23.01
N GLU A 856 23.78 3.94 -21.73
CA GLU A 856 22.45 4.12 -21.19
C GLU A 856 21.89 5.51 -21.52
N SER A 857 22.69 6.58 -21.41
CA SER A 857 22.22 7.93 -21.76
C SER A 857 22.01 8.11 -23.27
N ALA A 858 22.79 7.41 -24.10
CA ALA A 858 22.58 7.38 -25.54
C ALA A 858 21.30 6.62 -25.91
N GLN A 859 20.99 5.50 -25.24
CA GLN A 859 19.74 4.77 -25.45
C GLN A 859 18.53 5.63 -25.08
N LEU A 860 18.59 6.31 -23.94
CA LEU A 860 17.55 7.24 -23.49
C LEU A 860 17.36 8.41 -24.45
N ALA A 861 18.45 9.02 -24.94
CA ALA A 861 18.35 10.13 -25.88
C ALA A 861 17.63 9.74 -27.20
N VAL A 862 17.79 8.48 -27.63
CA VAL A 862 17.08 7.92 -28.79
C VAL A 862 15.60 7.71 -28.50
N GLU A 863 15.27 7.20 -27.32
CA GLU A 863 13.89 6.93 -26.89
C GLU A 863 13.09 8.21 -26.67
N ASP A 864 13.71 9.25 -26.09
CA ASP A 864 13.11 10.57 -25.86
C ASP A 864 12.67 11.27 -27.17
N ARG A 865 13.23 10.86 -28.32
CA ARG A 865 12.91 11.38 -29.66
C ARG A 865 12.07 10.41 -30.50
N GLY A 866 11.47 9.41 -29.87
CA GLY A 866 10.54 8.47 -30.50
C GLY A 866 11.19 7.27 -31.18
N GLY A 867 12.52 7.13 -31.09
CA GLY A 867 13.27 6.01 -31.63
C GLY A 867 13.31 4.80 -30.70
N LYS A 868 13.59 3.62 -31.26
CA LYS A 868 13.74 2.38 -30.50
C LYS A 868 15.20 1.97 -30.42
N ALA A 869 15.81 2.07 -29.24
CA ALA A 869 17.17 1.59 -29.04
C ALA A 869 17.19 0.07 -28.79
N THR A 870 18.04 -0.67 -29.50
CA THR A 870 18.15 -2.14 -29.37
C THR A 870 19.59 -2.61 -29.21
N SER A 871 19.79 -3.76 -28.59
CA SER A 871 21.11 -4.30 -28.27
C SER A 871 21.71 -5.20 -29.36
N SER A 872 20.92 -5.56 -30.39
CA SER A 872 21.29 -6.49 -31.45
C SER A 872 20.95 -5.95 -32.84
N VAL A 873 21.87 -6.16 -33.79
CA VAL A 873 21.67 -5.77 -35.19
C VAL A 873 20.85 -6.84 -35.91
N SER A 874 19.75 -6.44 -36.55
CA SER A 874 18.85 -7.29 -37.33
C SER A 874 18.41 -6.58 -38.61
N LYS A 875 17.75 -7.27 -39.55
CA LYS A 875 17.19 -6.64 -40.77
C LYS A 875 16.16 -5.51 -40.49
N LYS A 876 15.64 -5.41 -39.27
CA LYS A 876 14.72 -4.36 -38.83
C LYS A 876 15.44 -3.13 -38.24
N THR A 877 16.76 -3.19 -38.07
CA THR A 877 17.55 -2.07 -37.57
C THR A 877 17.64 -1.02 -38.67
N SER A 878 17.22 0.21 -38.37
CA SER A 878 17.21 1.35 -39.29
C SER A 878 18.59 1.97 -39.44
N VAL A 879 19.36 2.06 -38.35
CA VAL A 879 20.73 2.60 -38.37
C VAL A 879 21.54 2.08 -37.18
N VAL A 880 22.85 1.97 -37.36
CA VAL A 880 23.81 1.65 -36.29
C VAL A 880 24.71 2.84 -36.04
N VAL A 881 24.84 3.25 -34.78
CA VAL A 881 25.77 4.30 -34.36
C VAL A 881 27.03 3.62 -33.83
N ALA A 882 28.16 3.85 -34.48
CA ALA A 882 29.41 3.14 -34.22
C ALA A 882 30.50 4.08 -33.69
N GLY A 883 30.89 3.86 -32.45
CA GLY A 883 32.01 4.54 -31.79
C GLY A 883 33.25 3.66 -31.63
N THR A 884 34.26 4.18 -30.95
CA THR A 884 35.50 3.44 -30.69
C THR A 884 35.21 2.13 -29.95
N GLY A 885 35.75 1.01 -30.46
CA GLY A 885 35.47 -0.33 -29.94
C GLY A 885 34.19 -0.99 -30.48
N ALA A 886 33.56 -0.45 -31.52
CA ALA A 886 32.46 -1.10 -32.23
C ALA A 886 32.91 -2.39 -32.94
N GLY A 887 32.90 -3.51 -32.22
CA GLY A 887 33.32 -4.83 -32.73
C GLY A 887 32.28 -5.54 -33.61
N SER A 888 31.82 -6.72 -33.19
CA SER A 888 30.99 -7.64 -34.00
C SER A 888 29.65 -7.09 -34.50
N LYS A 889 29.12 -6.01 -33.90
CA LYS A 889 27.87 -5.36 -34.35
C LYS A 889 28.07 -4.48 -35.57
N LEU A 890 29.23 -3.83 -35.70
CA LEU A 890 29.58 -3.05 -36.88
C LEU A 890 29.69 -3.97 -38.11
N ALA A 891 30.47 -5.04 -37.98
CA ALA A 891 30.61 -6.05 -39.03
C ALA A 891 29.26 -6.68 -39.44
N LYS A 892 28.35 -6.89 -38.47
CA LYS A 892 27.00 -7.40 -38.74
C LYS A 892 26.10 -6.38 -39.43
N ALA A 893 26.27 -5.09 -39.18
CA ALA A 893 25.54 -4.02 -39.86
C ALA A 893 25.97 -3.89 -41.32
N GLU A 894 27.29 -3.92 -41.57
CA GLU A 894 27.88 -3.91 -42.91
C GLU A 894 27.40 -5.10 -43.75
N ALA A 895 27.45 -6.32 -43.19
CA ALA A 895 26.98 -7.53 -43.88
C ALA A 895 25.48 -7.52 -44.22
N LEU A 896 24.67 -6.75 -43.47
CA LEU A 896 23.22 -6.62 -43.69
C LEU A 896 22.85 -5.37 -44.49
N GLY A 897 23.82 -4.56 -44.93
CA GLY A 897 23.60 -3.31 -45.67
C GLY A 897 22.88 -2.23 -44.86
N ILE A 898 23.01 -2.25 -43.53
CA ILE A 898 22.36 -1.31 -42.62
C ILE A 898 23.26 -0.08 -42.47
N PRO A 899 22.72 1.15 -42.61
CA PRO A 899 23.49 2.38 -42.46
C PRO A 899 24.25 2.44 -41.13
N VAL A 900 25.50 2.88 -41.20
CA VAL A 900 26.34 3.12 -40.02
C VAL A 900 26.69 4.60 -39.96
N ILE A 901 26.44 5.22 -38.81
CA ILE A 901 26.77 6.62 -38.54
C ILE A 901 27.90 6.67 -37.49
N PRO A 902 28.93 7.50 -37.67
CA PRO A 902 29.98 7.71 -36.67
C PRO A 902 29.43 8.24 -35.34
N ALA A 903 30.06 7.88 -34.21
CA ALA A 903 29.64 8.31 -32.88
C ALA A 903 29.62 9.84 -32.70
N GLU A 904 30.48 10.56 -33.43
CA GLU A 904 30.59 12.02 -33.40
C GLU A 904 29.36 12.72 -34.01
N GLU A 905 28.63 12.03 -34.88
CA GLU A 905 27.42 12.54 -35.53
C GLU A 905 26.14 12.17 -34.76
N PHE A 906 26.27 11.45 -33.63
CA PHE A 906 25.13 11.05 -32.82
C PHE A 906 24.28 12.23 -32.30
N PRO A 907 24.85 13.37 -31.84
CA PRO A 907 24.05 14.55 -31.49
C PRO A 907 23.27 15.11 -32.69
N ALA A 908 23.88 15.15 -33.87
CA ALA A 908 23.22 15.65 -35.08
C ALA A 908 22.09 14.72 -35.55
N LEU A 909 22.26 13.40 -35.40
CA LEU A 909 21.21 12.42 -35.65
C LEU A 909 20.01 12.62 -34.71
N LEU A 910 20.26 12.91 -33.43
CA LEU A 910 19.22 13.23 -32.45
C LEU A 910 18.49 14.54 -32.81
N GLU A 911 19.21 15.56 -33.28
CA GLU A 911 18.60 16.85 -33.62
C GLU A 911 17.85 16.85 -34.95
N ARG A 912 18.30 16.09 -35.96
CA ARG A 912 17.82 16.23 -37.35
C ARG A 912 17.20 14.97 -37.93
N GLY A 913 17.22 13.86 -37.20
CA GLY A 913 16.80 12.56 -37.71
C GLY A 913 17.78 11.98 -38.75
N LEU A 914 17.41 10.88 -39.41
CA LEU A 914 18.23 10.29 -40.46
C LEU A 914 18.27 11.21 -41.70
N PRO A 915 19.46 11.53 -42.26
CA PRO A 915 19.54 12.28 -43.51
C PRO A 915 18.80 11.53 -44.63
N ALA A 916 18.03 12.27 -45.43
CA ALA A 916 17.31 11.72 -46.58
C ALA A 916 18.32 11.07 -47.56
N ARG A 917 18.01 9.86 -48.02
CA ARG A 917 18.81 9.12 -49.00
C ARG A 917 18.66 9.69 -50.41
#